data_AF-A0A3L7VM16-F1
#
_entry.id   AF-A0A3L7VM16-F1
#
_cell.length_a   1.000
_cell.length_b   1.000
_cell.length_c   1.000
_cell.angle_alpha   90.00
_cell.angle_beta   90.00
_cell.angle_gamma   90.00
#
_symmetry.space_group_name_H-M   'P 1'
#
loop_
_entity.id
_entity.type
_entity.pdbx_description
1 polymer ?
#
loop_
_entity_poly.entity_id
_entity_poly.type
_entity_poly.pdbx_seq_one_letter_code
_entity_poly.pdbx_strand_id
1 'polypeptide(L)'
;MVFFVSAVSADDKTIDLPLITKPETFPTLVNPNCSHCRDEATLRAGDLQDDDRVLCWIRGYSNGGAIPHRFFLNKWRVISDSYGVFVYDSDAGFVRGYAPSYEFSFHGWRNGVMVMERMDGTLFSCLSGEAFAGPGKGTRLEPVPTLPSDWGFWLKHYPDAVAYRMFDKYQSVPLPSDPNQDSVSTRGPFDARLTADEVVLGVWTGKSAKAYPLSVLAKQGFVVDQIDGEPIVVVWEPMSNSAAAYRPVANQPRKFRAPQPDKHGVSPPDVGIPLPAGAAELPSRPVTLKRSEKSDGRITDTESGSQWDVAGRAIDGELTGWTLTWLDSTQVKWFAWSSEYPKTELYEAGHGVADYQPLTDKVSEPAGPLGNLDVSVRHFAILTGIDLENQQVTLQVEGETTPAVRTLEPGAEVWCSGWWGRLDQFLVGDRVWVWYSKSDDGKSISLLADELSEQELYGPSSVSMIDRQSDDSASVTLTMARGGKPLSRTIGLPDADSLASLKVRDFLYYQTTETATRLALTSAEFEHRRETQMAGLVERWTNDGLPGTLVFQHEDPQRIELMLDHESMLWGRALRGGDTLTLTLADNMSVIAVVRQLRPWRERTQVLLQVESEMPPDFRIGQRVLVKLSTVPTRIAPRDLPGIDQSRTSAERMDWLMSVIYCTCGMHDMCAGHFYTLAACDAAGKTPCGLAKRTRTE
;
A
#
# COMPACT_ATOMS: atom_id res chain seq x y z
N MET A 1 36.47 44.43 7.12
CA MET A 1 35.57 44.33 5.95
C MET A 1 35.43 42.85 5.64
N VAL A 2 34.45 42.20 6.26
CA VAL A 2 34.11 40.79 6.02
C VAL A 2 32.60 40.79 5.83
N PHE A 3 32.17 40.53 4.61
CA PHE A 3 30.76 40.44 4.25
C PHE A 3 30.19 39.12 4.78
N PHE A 4 29.22 39.21 5.69
CA PHE A 4 28.33 38.10 5.99
C PHE A 4 27.27 38.03 4.88
N VAL A 5 27.25 36.94 4.13
CA VAL A 5 26.11 36.58 3.28
C VAL A 5 25.21 35.68 4.13
N SER A 6 24.15 36.26 4.70
CA SER A 6 23.04 35.48 5.25
C SER A 6 22.27 34.85 4.10
N ALA A 7 22.18 33.52 4.07
CA ALA A 7 21.22 32.81 3.25
C ALA A 7 19.82 33.10 3.80
N VAL A 8 19.03 33.85 3.03
CA VAL A 8 17.60 34.08 3.27
C VAL A 8 16.87 32.78 2.92
N SER A 9 16.17 32.21 3.92
CA SER A 9 15.12 31.21 3.73
C SER A 9 14.09 31.76 2.73
N ALA A 10 13.69 30.96 1.73
CA ALA A 10 12.57 31.31 0.87
C ALA A 10 11.30 31.36 1.74
N ASP A 11 10.85 32.58 2.04
CA ASP A 11 9.59 32.85 2.73
C ASP A 11 8.42 32.25 1.94
N ASP A 12 7.60 31.44 2.63
CA ASP A 12 6.24 31.09 2.23
C ASP A 12 5.37 32.36 2.30
N LYS A 13 5.48 33.21 1.29
CA LYS A 13 4.63 34.40 1.16
C LYS A 13 3.20 33.93 0.92
N THR A 14 2.36 34.03 1.95
CA THR A 14 0.90 33.95 1.80
C THR A 14 0.46 35.01 0.79
N ILE A 15 0.09 34.58 -0.41
CA ILE A 15 -0.50 35.46 -1.43
C ILE A 15 -1.88 35.87 -0.90
N ASP A 16 -2.06 37.16 -0.61
CA ASP A 16 -3.38 37.69 -0.24
C ASP A 16 -4.25 37.75 -1.49
N LEU A 17 -5.11 36.74 -1.65
CA LEU A 17 -5.97 36.60 -2.81
C LEU A 17 -7.24 37.45 -2.64
N PRO A 18 -7.64 38.22 -3.67
CA PRO A 18 -8.82 39.08 -3.59
C PRO A 18 -10.09 38.27 -3.33
N LEU A 19 -10.89 38.73 -2.37
CA LEU A 19 -12.24 38.24 -2.08
C LEU A 19 -13.25 39.27 -2.60
N ILE A 20 -14.14 38.84 -3.49
CA ILE A 20 -15.33 39.61 -3.88
C ILE A 20 -16.52 39.07 -3.12
N THR A 21 -17.09 39.89 -2.23
CA THR A 21 -18.28 39.56 -1.43
C THR A 21 -19.53 40.06 -2.14
N LYS A 22 -20.42 39.14 -2.51
CA LYS A 22 -21.76 39.42 -3.09
C LYS A 22 -22.76 38.33 -2.67
N PRO A 23 -23.09 38.21 -1.37
CA PRO A 23 -23.89 37.10 -0.83
C PRO A 23 -25.28 37.00 -1.47
N GLU A 24 -25.84 38.13 -1.90
CA GLU A 24 -27.17 38.20 -2.52
C GLU A 24 -27.22 37.69 -3.98
N THR A 25 -26.07 37.33 -4.58
CA THR A 25 -26.04 36.93 -6.00
C THR A 25 -26.80 35.64 -6.26
N PHE A 26 -26.68 34.68 -5.35
CA PHE A 26 -27.36 33.40 -5.47
C PHE A 26 -28.10 33.10 -4.17
N PRO A 27 -29.44 32.97 -4.20
CA PRO A 27 -30.18 32.57 -3.02
C PRO A 27 -29.76 31.17 -2.60
N THR A 28 -29.74 30.91 -1.30
CA THR A 28 -29.53 29.56 -0.76
C THR A 28 -30.87 28.83 -0.69
N LEU A 29 -30.90 27.58 -1.11
CA LEU A 29 -32.08 26.72 -0.91
C LEU A 29 -31.88 25.89 0.36
N VAL A 30 -32.84 25.95 1.28
CA VAL A 30 -32.75 25.22 2.55
C VAL A 30 -33.80 24.12 2.58
N ASN A 31 -33.36 22.89 2.84
CA ASN A 31 -34.18 21.70 3.09
C ASN A 31 -35.37 21.51 2.12
N PRO A 32 -35.11 21.41 0.79
CA PRO A 32 -36.19 21.18 -0.18
C PRO A 32 -36.77 19.76 -0.05
N ASN A 33 -38.08 19.63 -0.31
CA ASN A 33 -38.75 18.32 -0.29
C ASN A 33 -38.16 17.38 -1.36
N CYS A 34 -38.07 16.09 -1.02
CA CYS A 34 -37.57 15.04 -1.91
C CYS A 34 -38.71 14.18 -2.49
N SER A 35 -38.39 13.45 -3.56
CA SER A 35 -39.22 12.50 -4.30
C SER A 35 -38.32 11.42 -4.91
N HIS A 36 -38.85 10.35 -5.49
CA HIS A 36 -38.02 9.37 -6.21
C HIS A 36 -37.68 9.87 -7.62
N CYS A 37 -36.49 9.51 -8.14
CA CYS A 37 -36.06 9.93 -9.48
C CYS A 37 -37.05 9.49 -10.57
N ARG A 38 -37.62 8.27 -10.47
CA ARG A 38 -38.64 7.78 -11.40
C ARG A 38 -39.91 8.63 -11.43
N ASP A 39 -40.29 9.18 -10.28
CA ASP A 39 -41.50 9.98 -10.15
C ASP A 39 -41.26 11.35 -10.79
N GLU A 40 -40.10 11.96 -10.52
CA GLU A 40 -39.70 13.23 -11.14
C GLU A 40 -39.49 13.09 -12.65
N ALA A 41 -38.91 11.98 -13.12
CA ALA A 41 -38.76 11.69 -14.54
C ALA A 41 -40.11 11.63 -15.25
N THR A 42 -41.13 11.07 -14.59
CA THR A 42 -42.50 11.00 -15.12
C THR A 42 -43.17 12.38 -15.08
N LEU A 43 -43.05 13.10 -13.97
CA LEU A 43 -43.66 14.41 -13.76
C LEU A 43 -43.07 15.50 -14.66
N ARG A 44 -41.78 15.39 -15.01
CA ARG A 44 -41.02 16.36 -15.80
C ARG A 44 -40.47 15.77 -17.09
N ALA A 45 -41.15 14.78 -17.68
CA ALA A 45 -40.73 14.13 -18.91
C ALA A 45 -40.55 15.08 -20.13
N GLY A 46 -41.20 16.25 -20.11
CA GLY A 46 -41.04 17.28 -21.14
C GLY A 46 -39.90 18.28 -20.88
N ASP A 47 -39.37 18.33 -19.65
CA ASP A 47 -38.39 19.33 -19.21
C ASP A 47 -37.03 18.73 -18.85
N LEU A 48 -37.01 17.53 -18.23
CA LEU A 48 -35.81 16.77 -17.91
C LEU A 48 -35.38 15.95 -19.12
N GLN A 49 -34.12 16.12 -19.52
CA GLN A 49 -33.50 15.43 -20.64
C GLN A 49 -32.49 14.40 -20.13
N ASP A 50 -32.24 13.35 -20.92
CA ASP A 50 -31.32 12.28 -20.52
C ASP A 50 -29.89 12.80 -20.29
N ASP A 51 -29.47 13.84 -21.02
CA ASP A 51 -28.16 14.49 -20.95
C ASP A 51 -28.11 15.67 -19.96
N ASP A 52 -29.18 15.93 -19.19
CA ASP A 52 -29.14 16.94 -18.15
C ASP A 52 -28.13 16.56 -17.05
N ARG A 53 -27.17 17.46 -16.81
CA ARG A 53 -26.15 17.28 -15.78
C ARG A 53 -26.75 17.24 -14.39
N VAL A 54 -26.32 16.27 -13.59
CA VAL A 54 -26.76 16.04 -12.22
C VAL A 54 -25.58 15.89 -11.27
N LEU A 55 -25.74 16.38 -10.04
CA LEU A 55 -24.91 15.95 -8.91
C LEU A 55 -25.51 14.68 -8.33
N CYS A 56 -24.74 13.61 -8.30
CA CYS A 56 -25.13 12.36 -7.68
C CYS A 56 -24.43 12.22 -6.34
N TRP A 57 -25.18 11.98 -5.26
CA TRP A 57 -24.59 11.60 -3.97
C TRP A 57 -24.76 10.11 -3.71
N ILE A 58 -23.71 9.51 -3.18
CA ILE A 58 -23.57 8.06 -3.05
C ILE A 58 -23.80 7.71 -1.58
N ARG A 59 -24.84 6.90 -1.32
CA ARG A 59 -25.05 6.22 -0.04
C ARG A 59 -25.07 4.72 -0.26
N GLY A 60 -24.39 3.95 0.59
CA GLY A 60 -24.16 2.51 0.38
C GLY A 60 -25.38 1.58 0.46
N TYR A 61 -26.61 2.09 0.62
CA TYR A 61 -27.82 1.27 0.67
C TYR A 61 -29.11 1.94 0.18
N SER A 62 -29.21 3.28 0.17
CA SER A 62 -30.45 4.00 -0.14
C SER A 62 -30.52 4.46 -1.60
N ASN A 63 -29.82 3.78 -2.51
CA ASN A 63 -29.63 4.14 -3.92
C ASN A 63 -29.06 5.54 -4.19
N GLY A 64 -28.77 6.34 -3.16
CA GLY A 64 -28.24 7.69 -3.29
C GLY A 64 -29.30 8.67 -3.77
N GLY A 65 -28.88 9.73 -4.44
CA GLY A 65 -29.79 10.65 -5.09
C GLY A 65 -29.15 11.50 -6.16
N ALA A 66 -29.96 12.31 -6.83
CA ALA A 66 -29.56 13.17 -7.94
C ALA A 66 -30.14 14.58 -7.79
N ILE A 67 -29.33 15.59 -8.07
CA ILE A 67 -29.74 17.00 -8.10
C ILE A 67 -29.47 17.56 -9.51
N PRO A 68 -30.50 17.76 -10.35
CA PRO A 68 -30.30 18.35 -11.68
C PRO A 68 -29.81 19.79 -11.60
N HIS A 69 -28.76 20.10 -12.36
CA HIS A 69 -28.12 21.41 -12.31
C HIS A 69 -29.09 22.52 -12.73
N ARG A 70 -29.77 22.33 -13.86
CA ARG A 70 -30.69 23.33 -14.44
C ARG A 70 -31.89 23.60 -13.55
N PHE A 71 -32.38 22.62 -12.82
CA PHE A 71 -33.51 22.82 -11.93
C PHE A 71 -33.12 23.48 -10.61
N PHE A 72 -31.98 23.08 -10.03
CA PHE A 72 -31.63 23.50 -8.68
C PHE A 72 -30.30 24.23 -8.61
N LEU A 73 -29.19 23.51 -8.80
CA LEU A 73 -27.86 24.00 -8.47
C LEU A 73 -27.44 25.23 -9.28
N ASN A 74 -28.01 25.45 -10.47
CA ASN A 74 -27.72 26.62 -11.28
C ASN A 74 -28.28 27.92 -10.68
N LYS A 75 -29.43 27.84 -9.99
CA LYS A 75 -30.09 28.98 -9.34
C LYS A 75 -29.69 29.10 -7.87
N TRP A 76 -29.69 27.98 -7.15
CA TRP A 76 -29.29 27.89 -5.74
C TRP A 76 -27.95 27.18 -5.66
N ARG A 77 -26.88 27.94 -5.95
CA ARG A 77 -25.51 27.43 -6.03
C ARG A 77 -25.02 26.79 -4.73
N VAL A 78 -25.71 27.07 -3.63
CA VAL A 78 -25.58 26.41 -2.32
C VAL A 78 -26.96 25.89 -1.93
N ILE A 79 -27.05 24.60 -1.66
CA ILE A 79 -28.24 23.94 -1.09
C ILE A 79 -27.85 23.36 0.26
N SER A 80 -28.48 23.84 1.32
CA SER A 80 -28.23 23.45 2.71
C SER A 80 -29.34 22.52 3.17
N ASP A 81 -29.04 21.24 3.34
CA ASP A 81 -30.03 20.17 3.50
C ASP A 81 -29.60 19.12 4.54
N SER A 82 -30.57 18.35 4.99
CA SER A 82 -30.45 17.22 5.92
C SER A 82 -29.69 16.03 5.33
N TYR A 83 -29.52 15.98 4.00
CA TYR A 83 -28.69 14.99 3.32
C TYR A 83 -27.24 15.44 3.10
N GLY A 84 -26.98 16.76 3.10
CA GLY A 84 -25.67 17.34 2.81
C GLY A 84 -25.77 18.84 2.50
N VAL A 85 -24.63 19.51 2.44
CA VAL A 85 -24.50 20.84 1.83
C VAL A 85 -23.95 20.67 0.43
N PHE A 86 -24.75 20.96 -0.58
CA PHE A 86 -24.40 20.74 -1.98
C PHE A 86 -24.07 22.05 -2.68
N VAL A 87 -22.97 22.07 -3.42
CA VAL A 87 -22.46 23.28 -4.09
C VAL A 87 -22.17 23.02 -5.55
N TYR A 88 -22.42 24.02 -6.39
CA TYR A 88 -22.10 23.99 -7.81
C TYR A 88 -21.47 25.32 -8.24
N ASP A 89 -20.23 25.27 -8.67
CA ASP A 89 -19.50 26.39 -9.25
C ASP A 89 -19.38 26.17 -10.76
N SER A 90 -20.16 26.92 -11.54
CA SER A 90 -20.13 26.83 -13.01
C SER A 90 -18.82 27.36 -13.61
N ASP A 91 -18.16 28.30 -12.95
CA ASP A 91 -16.96 28.96 -13.46
C ASP A 91 -15.73 28.10 -13.24
N ALA A 92 -15.56 27.59 -12.03
CA ALA A 92 -14.54 26.60 -11.67
C ALA A 92 -14.89 25.18 -12.17
N GLY A 93 -16.13 24.96 -12.63
CA GLY A 93 -16.54 23.75 -13.31
C GLY A 93 -16.62 22.52 -12.40
N PHE A 94 -16.99 22.69 -11.13
CA PHE A 94 -17.14 21.58 -10.19
C PHE A 94 -18.49 21.58 -9.49
N VAL A 95 -18.88 20.40 -9.03
CA VAL A 95 -20.07 20.16 -8.23
C VAL A 95 -19.76 19.08 -7.19
N ARG A 96 -20.11 19.31 -5.92
CA ARG A 96 -19.77 18.42 -4.81
C ARG A 96 -20.65 18.61 -3.59
N GLY A 97 -20.53 17.74 -2.60
CA GLY A 97 -21.25 17.82 -1.33
C GLY A 97 -20.34 17.78 -0.10
N TYR A 98 -20.84 18.35 1.00
CA TYR A 98 -20.30 18.26 2.36
C TYR A 98 -21.33 17.69 3.33
N ALA A 99 -20.90 17.38 4.55
CA ALA A 99 -21.76 16.90 5.62
C ALA A 99 -23.02 17.78 5.86
N PRO A 100 -24.15 17.21 6.29
CA PRO A 100 -25.43 17.92 6.45
C PRO A 100 -25.37 19.14 7.37
N SER A 101 -26.02 20.24 6.94
CA SER A 101 -26.16 21.48 7.70
C SER A 101 -27.19 22.41 7.03
N TYR A 102 -27.88 23.24 7.82
CA TYR A 102 -28.73 24.34 7.36
C TYR A 102 -28.06 25.71 7.41
N GLU A 103 -26.79 25.76 7.80
CA GLU A 103 -26.15 27.00 8.25
C GLU A 103 -25.33 27.73 7.19
N PHE A 104 -25.25 27.17 5.97
CA PHE A 104 -24.40 27.71 4.92
C PHE A 104 -25.18 28.52 3.91
N SER A 105 -24.60 29.63 3.47
CA SER A 105 -25.10 30.45 2.37
C SER A 105 -23.98 30.87 1.42
N PHE A 106 -24.33 31.17 0.17
CA PHE A 106 -23.40 31.77 -0.77
C PHE A 106 -22.87 33.13 -0.25
N HIS A 107 -21.58 33.39 -0.44
CA HIS A 107 -20.94 34.63 0.02
C HIS A 107 -20.28 35.41 -1.12
N GLY A 108 -19.62 34.74 -2.07
CA GLY A 108 -18.88 35.43 -3.12
C GLY A 108 -17.85 34.55 -3.83
N TRP A 109 -16.75 35.16 -4.27
CA TRP A 109 -15.65 34.47 -4.94
C TRP A 109 -14.30 34.87 -4.38
N ARG A 110 -13.41 33.88 -4.29
CA ARG A 110 -11.99 34.05 -3.99
C ARG A 110 -11.22 33.06 -4.85
N ASN A 111 -10.14 33.50 -5.47
CA ASN A 111 -9.32 32.63 -6.33
C ASN A 111 -10.11 32.03 -7.53
N GLY A 112 -11.15 32.73 -8.00
CA GLY A 112 -12.08 32.22 -9.01
C GLY A 112 -12.98 31.06 -8.56
N VAL A 113 -12.93 30.69 -7.28
CA VAL A 113 -13.76 29.65 -6.64
C VAL A 113 -14.82 30.31 -5.78
N MET A 114 -16.03 29.76 -5.81
CA MET A 114 -17.11 30.16 -4.92
C MET A 114 -16.72 30.04 -3.44
N VAL A 115 -17.18 31.02 -2.66
CA VAL A 115 -17.07 31.06 -1.21
C VAL A 115 -18.47 30.93 -0.62
N MET A 116 -18.60 30.09 0.41
CA MET A 116 -19.79 30.05 1.26
C MET A 116 -19.45 30.49 2.67
N GLU A 117 -20.43 31.09 3.33
CA GLU A 117 -20.36 31.55 4.70
C GLU A 117 -21.26 30.67 5.57
N ARG A 118 -20.76 30.29 6.74
CA ARG A 118 -21.58 29.69 7.80
C ARG A 118 -22.18 30.79 8.68
N MET A 119 -23.34 30.56 9.30
CA MET A 119 -24.01 31.54 10.18
C MET A 119 -23.14 32.18 11.29
N ASP A 120 -22.03 31.55 11.68
CA ASP A 120 -21.08 32.12 12.65
C ASP A 120 -20.05 33.09 12.02
N GLY A 121 -20.16 33.37 10.71
CA GLY A 121 -19.26 34.22 9.95
C GLY A 121 -17.99 33.51 9.44
N THR A 122 -17.90 32.18 9.56
CA THR A 122 -16.77 31.43 9.00
C THR A 122 -16.91 31.31 7.49
N LEU A 123 -15.86 31.67 6.75
CA LEU A 123 -15.82 31.61 5.28
C LEU A 123 -15.04 30.38 4.80
N PHE A 124 -15.66 29.63 3.91
CA PHE A 124 -15.13 28.38 3.36
C PHE A 124 -14.97 28.45 1.86
N SER A 125 -13.87 27.88 1.35
CA SER A 125 -13.75 27.54 -0.07
C SER A 125 -14.76 26.45 -0.41
N CYS A 126 -15.64 26.68 -1.39
CA CYS A 126 -16.60 25.65 -1.83
C CYS A 126 -15.90 24.45 -2.49
N LEU A 127 -14.65 24.60 -2.96
CA LEU A 127 -13.89 23.53 -3.60
C LEU A 127 -13.19 22.62 -2.59
N SER A 128 -12.42 23.17 -1.65
CA SER A 128 -11.65 22.38 -0.67
C SER A 128 -12.41 22.10 0.62
N GLY A 129 -13.42 22.91 0.93
CA GLY A 129 -14.08 22.92 2.23
C GLY A 129 -13.22 23.52 3.35
N GLU A 130 -12.07 24.13 3.03
CA GLU A 130 -11.20 24.77 4.01
C GLU A 130 -11.77 26.11 4.46
N ALA A 131 -11.81 26.32 5.78
CA ALA A 131 -12.12 27.60 6.40
C ALA A 131 -10.90 28.53 6.34
N PHE A 132 -10.94 29.55 5.49
CA PHE A 132 -9.81 30.48 5.34
C PHE A 132 -9.95 31.75 6.19
N ALA A 133 -11.17 32.06 6.65
CA ALA A 133 -11.46 33.24 7.48
C ALA A 133 -12.62 32.99 8.46
N GLY A 134 -12.72 33.85 9.48
CA GLY A 134 -13.75 33.77 10.53
C GLY A 134 -13.41 32.82 11.68
N PRO A 135 -14.36 32.58 12.61
CA PRO A 135 -14.11 31.84 13.86
C PRO A 135 -13.60 30.41 13.67
N GLY A 136 -14.02 29.74 12.60
CA GLY A 136 -13.61 28.37 12.27
C GLY A 136 -12.34 28.26 11.40
N LYS A 137 -11.56 29.34 11.21
CA LYS A 137 -10.37 29.32 10.34
C LYS A 137 -9.43 28.15 10.66
N GLY A 138 -8.95 27.46 9.61
CA GLY A 138 -8.08 26.28 9.69
C GLY A 138 -8.82 24.96 9.85
N THR A 139 -10.15 24.98 10.06
CA THR A 139 -10.97 23.77 9.98
C THR A 139 -11.30 23.43 8.53
N ARG A 140 -11.75 22.19 8.31
CA ARG A 140 -12.20 21.71 7.00
C ARG A 140 -13.52 20.98 7.13
N LEU A 141 -14.43 21.21 6.19
CA LEU A 141 -15.68 20.48 6.10
C LEU A 141 -15.45 19.05 5.65
N GLU A 142 -16.18 18.11 6.25
CA GLU A 142 -16.15 16.72 5.85
C GLU A 142 -16.86 16.57 4.48
N PRO A 143 -16.15 16.12 3.44
CA PRO A 143 -16.75 15.91 2.13
C PRO A 143 -17.60 14.64 2.14
N VAL A 144 -18.72 14.65 1.40
CA VAL A 144 -19.54 13.45 1.21
C VAL A 144 -19.35 12.85 -0.18
N PRO A 145 -19.42 11.52 -0.33
CA PRO A 145 -19.26 10.84 -1.61
C PRO A 145 -20.24 11.37 -2.66
N THR A 146 -19.70 12.09 -3.65
CA THR A 146 -20.47 12.71 -4.72
C THR A 146 -19.72 12.59 -6.05
N LEU A 147 -20.46 12.52 -7.15
CA LEU A 147 -19.90 12.60 -8.50
C LEU A 147 -20.88 13.30 -9.46
N PRO A 148 -20.39 13.96 -10.52
CA PRO A 148 -21.24 14.47 -11.60
C PRO A 148 -21.63 13.32 -12.54
N SER A 149 -22.87 13.29 -13.02
CA SER A 149 -23.34 12.35 -14.06
C SER A 149 -24.43 13.01 -14.92
N ASP A 150 -25.13 12.19 -15.70
CA ASP A 150 -26.27 12.57 -16.53
C ASP A 150 -27.55 11.94 -15.98
N TRP A 151 -28.66 12.66 -16.05
CA TRP A 151 -29.95 12.24 -15.50
C TRP A 151 -30.39 10.88 -16.03
N GLY A 152 -30.33 10.67 -17.34
CA GLY A 152 -30.76 9.43 -17.98
C GLY A 152 -29.88 8.24 -17.58
N PHE A 153 -28.55 8.46 -17.48
CA PHE A 153 -27.63 7.43 -16.99
C PHE A 153 -27.96 7.06 -15.54
N TRP A 154 -28.10 8.05 -14.66
CA TRP A 154 -28.34 7.80 -13.24
C TRP A 154 -29.70 7.15 -12.98
N LEU A 155 -30.76 7.63 -13.66
CA LEU A 155 -32.11 7.07 -13.55
C LEU A 155 -32.16 5.60 -13.98
N LYS A 156 -31.45 5.25 -15.06
CA LYS A 156 -31.38 3.87 -15.56
C LYS A 156 -30.73 2.93 -14.55
N HIS A 157 -29.65 3.36 -13.88
CA HIS A 157 -28.88 2.51 -12.98
C HIS A 157 -29.40 2.52 -11.53
N TYR A 158 -30.03 3.63 -11.10
CA TYR A 158 -30.54 3.80 -9.74
C TYR A 158 -31.96 4.39 -9.74
N PRO A 159 -32.97 3.69 -10.28
CA PRO A 159 -34.32 4.23 -10.44
C PRO A 159 -35.05 4.50 -9.11
N ASP A 160 -34.55 3.95 -8.00
CA ASP A 160 -35.05 4.16 -6.65
C ASP A 160 -34.31 5.27 -5.88
N ALA A 161 -33.26 5.86 -6.48
CA ALA A 161 -32.58 7.01 -5.92
C ALA A 161 -33.55 8.19 -5.76
N VAL A 162 -33.28 9.09 -4.81
CA VAL A 162 -34.14 10.26 -4.58
C VAL A 162 -33.65 11.48 -5.34
N ALA A 163 -34.56 12.36 -5.73
CA ALA A 163 -34.28 13.68 -6.26
C ALA A 163 -35.07 14.72 -5.46
N TYR A 164 -34.67 15.99 -5.55
CA TYR A 164 -35.54 17.05 -5.06
C TYR A 164 -36.79 17.14 -5.93
N ARG A 165 -37.92 17.28 -5.26
CA ARG A 165 -39.22 17.39 -5.92
C ARG A 165 -39.28 18.70 -6.70
N MET A 166 -39.40 18.60 -8.01
CA MET A 166 -39.40 19.73 -8.95
C MET A 166 -40.80 20.33 -9.05
N PHE A 167 -41.34 20.87 -7.96
CA PHE A 167 -42.62 21.61 -7.99
C PHE A 167 -42.64 22.70 -9.09
N ASP A 168 -43.82 23.16 -9.51
CA ASP A 168 -43.94 24.16 -10.60
C ASP A 168 -43.18 25.47 -10.33
N LYS A 169 -42.88 25.79 -9.07
CA LYS A 169 -42.01 26.94 -8.70
C LYS A 169 -40.52 26.72 -9.01
N TYR A 170 -40.10 25.50 -9.26
CA TYR A 170 -38.74 25.10 -9.61
C TYR A 170 -38.70 24.78 -11.10
N GLN A 171 -38.43 25.83 -11.88
CA GLN A 171 -38.31 25.74 -13.34
C GLN A 171 -36.86 25.52 -13.73
N SER A 172 -36.63 24.77 -14.80
CA SER A 172 -35.29 24.62 -15.35
C SER A 172 -34.79 25.95 -15.91
N VAL A 173 -33.53 26.26 -15.65
CA VAL A 173 -32.83 27.43 -16.19
C VAL A 173 -31.59 26.96 -16.98
N PRO A 174 -31.31 27.52 -18.17
CA PRO A 174 -30.11 27.17 -18.92
C PRO A 174 -28.83 27.40 -18.11
N LEU A 175 -27.86 26.52 -18.28
CA LEU A 175 -26.54 26.71 -17.67
C LEU A 175 -25.84 27.93 -18.31
N PRO A 176 -25.07 28.71 -17.54
CA PRO A 176 -24.33 29.84 -18.08
C PRO A 176 -23.28 29.34 -19.09
N SER A 177 -23.18 30.04 -20.23
CA SER A 177 -22.16 29.81 -21.25
C SER A 177 -20.93 30.69 -21.07
N ASP A 178 -21.09 31.86 -20.45
CA ASP A 178 -20.04 32.86 -20.29
C ASP A 178 -19.46 32.85 -18.87
N PRO A 179 -18.15 33.11 -18.71
CA PRO A 179 -17.54 33.23 -17.39
C PRO A 179 -18.08 34.44 -16.62
N ASN A 180 -18.33 34.26 -15.33
CA ASN A 180 -18.63 35.32 -14.40
C ASN A 180 -17.38 36.20 -14.17
N GLN A 181 -17.51 37.50 -14.41
CA GLN A 181 -16.40 38.44 -14.29
C GLN A 181 -15.89 38.60 -12.85
N ASP A 182 -16.75 38.45 -11.83
CA ASP A 182 -16.32 38.45 -10.43
C ASP A 182 -15.45 37.22 -10.12
N SER A 183 -15.84 36.03 -10.60
CA SER A 183 -14.98 34.84 -10.52
C SER A 183 -13.65 35.10 -11.24
N VAL A 184 -13.68 35.52 -12.50
CA VAL A 184 -12.46 35.75 -13.31
C VAL A 184 -11.52 36.75 -12.66
N SER A 185 -12.03 37.88 -12.17
CA SER A 185 -11.23 38.95 -11.56
C SER A 185 -10.56 38.56 -10.24
N THR A 186 -11.02 37.49 -9.58
CA THR A 186 -10.42 36.99 -8.33
C THR A 186 -9.38 35.89 -8.54
N ARG A 187 -9.19 35.41 -9.78
CA ARG A 187 -8.26 34.30 -10.08
C ARG A 187 -6.82 34.70 -9.76
N GLY A 188 -6.16 33.88 -8.95
CA GLY A 188 -4.73 33.96 -8.69
C GLY A 188 -3.88 33.28 -9.78
N PRO A 189 -2.56 33.20 -9.57
CA PRO A 189 -1.72 32.34 -10.38
C PRO A 189 -2.18 30.88 -10.26
N PHE A 190 -2.15 30.17 -11.38
CA PHE A 190 -2.40 28.74 -11.44
C PHE A 190 -1.23 28.06 -12.15
N ASP A 191 -1.16 26.74 -12.03
CA ASP A 191 -0.05 25.97 -12.59
C ASP A 191 -0.13 25.89 -14.12
N ALA A 192 0.96 26.24 -14.81
CA ALA A 192 0.99 26.31 -16.28
C ALA A 192 1.12 24.94 -16.98
N ARG A 193 1.21 23.82 -16.26
CA ARG A 193 1.30 22.46 -16.84
C ARG A 193 0.09 22.09 -17.70
N LEU A 194 -1.09 22.64 -17.40
CA LEU A 194 -2.31 22.50 -18.22
C LEU A 194 -2.94 23.87 -18.48
N THR A 195 -3.80 23.94 -19.50
CA THR A 195 -4.61 25.13 -19.75
C THR A 195 -5.61 25.34 -18.62
N ALA A 196 -5.94 26.61 -18.32
CA ALA A 196 -6.85 26.98 -17.24
C ALA A 196 -8.17 26.19 -17.24
N ASP A 197 -8.78 25.99 -18.42
CA ASP A 197 -10.07 25.33 -18.59
C ASP A 197 -9.99 23.81 -18.79
N GLU A 198 -8.80 23.19 -18.77
CA GLU A 198 -8.69 21.72 -18.81
C GLU A 198 -9.39 21.15 -17.57
N VAL A 199 -10.30 20.20 -17.77
CA VAL A 199 -11.01 19.56 -16.66
C VAL A 199 -10.19 18.39 -16.15
N VAL A 200 -10.00 18.35 -14.83
CA VAL A 200 -9.30 17.27 -14.12
C VAL A 200 -10.23 16.65 -13.09
N LEU A 201 -10.04 15.37 -12.79
CA LEU A 201 -10.47 14.80 -11.52
C LEU A 201 -9.37 15.13 -10.51
N GLY A 202 -9.65 16.06 -9.61
CA GLY A 202 -8.79 16.30 -8.46
C GLY A 202 -9.07 15.29 -7.36
N VAL A 203 -8.03 14.72 -6.75
CA VAL A 203 -8.10 13.77 -5.64
C VAL A 203 -7.28 14.30 -4.48
N TRP A 204 -7.87 14.32 -3.29
CA TRP A 204 -7.24 14.72 -2.03
C TRP A 204 -7.25 13.57 -1.02
N THR A 205 -6.09 13.23 -0.47
CA THR A 205 -5.95 12.11 0.49
C THR A 205 -6.08 12.52 1.96
N GLY A 206 -6.25 13.81 2.24
CA GLY A 206 -6.04 14.37 3.59
C GLY A 206 -4.67 15.00 3.78
N LYS A 207 -3.70 14.66 2.91
CA LYS A 207 -2.32 15.14 2.99
C LYS A 207 -1.76 15.63 1.66
N SER A 208 -2.03 14.92 0.57
CA SER A 208 -1.56 15.26 -0.77
C SER A 208 -2.68 15.32 -1.78
N ALA A 209 -2.48 16.15 -2.80
CA ALA A 209 -3.39 16.36 -3.91
C ALA A 209 -2.78 15.79 -5.19
N LYS A 210 -3.59 15.13 -6.01
CA LYS A 210 -3.21 14.72 -7.36
C LYS A 210 -4.34 14.98 -8.33
N ALA A 211 -4.01 15.37 -9.55
CA ALA A 211 -4.97 15.66 -10.60
C ALA A 211 -4.83 14.71 -11.78
N TYR A 212 -5.97 14.27 -12.29
CA TYR A 212 -6.08 13.38 -13.45
C TYR A 212 -6.84 14.10 -14.57
N PRO A 213 -6.19 14.51 -15.67
CA PRO A 213 -6.89 15.12 -16.79
C PRO A 213 -7.98 14.21 -17.34
N LEU A 214 -9.21 14.73 -17.48
CA LEU A 214 -10.33 13.94 -18.01
C LEU A 214 -10.04 13.46 -19.44
N SER A 215 -9.32 14.24 -20.23
CA SER A 215 -8.86 13.86 -21.57
C SER A 215 -7.94 12.64 -21.58
N VAL A 216 -7.22 12.41 -20.49
CA VAL A 216 -6.41 11.21 -20.25
C VAL A 216 -7.27 10.07 -19.72
N LEU A 217 -8.13 10.33 -18.74
CA LEU A 217 -9.06 9.33 -18.20
C LEU A 217 -9.98 8.75 -19.27
N ALA A 218 -10.48 9.58 -20.18
CA ALA A 218 -11.33 9.17 -21.29
C ALA A 218 -10.65 8.16 -22.23
N LYS A 219 -9.32 8.27 -22.39
CA LYS A 219 -8.53 7.33 -23.20
C LYS A 219 -8.22 6.04 -22.45
N GLN A 220 -7.86 6.15 -21.18
CA GLN A 220 -7.47 5.00 -20.35
C GLN A 220 -8.67 4.17 -19.89
N GLY A 221 -9.80 4.82 -19.59
CA GLY A 221 -11.04 4.22 -19.07
C GLY A 221 -10.97 3.77 -17.62
N PHE A 222 -9.77 3.45 -17.13
CA PHE A 222 -9.51 3.06 -15.76
C PHE A 222 -8.04 3.34 -15.48
N VAL A 223 -7.75 3.97 -14.34
CA VAL A 223 -6.38 4.25 -13.91
C VAL A 223 -6.18 3.66 -12.55
N VAL A 224 -4.99 3.12 -12.34
CA VAL A 224 -4.56 2.65 -11.04
C VAL A 224 -3.27 3.34 -10.71
N ASP A 225 -3.24 3.89 -9.51
CA ASP A 225 -2.21 4.84 -9.12
C ASP A 225 -1.97 4.74 -7.62
N GLN A 226 -0.98 5.49 -7.15
CA GLN A 226 -0.71 5.69 -5.74
C GLN A 226 -0.54 7.18 -5.46
N ILE A 227 -1.09 7.63 -4.33
CA ILE A 227 -0.85 8.97 -3.78
C ILE A 227 -0.28 8.75 -2.38
N ASP A 228 0.86 9.35 -2.06
CA ASP A 228 1.57 9.12 -0.77
C ASP A 228 1.91 7.65 -0.48
N GLY A 229 1.94 6.79 -1.51
CA GLY A 229 2.10 5.35 -1.36
C GLY A 229 0.82 4.59 -0.98
N GLU A 230 -0.31 5.26 -0.83
CA GLU A 230 -1.63 4.62 -0.69
C GLU A 230 -2.20 4.27 -2.07
N PRO A 231 -2.68 3.02 -2.28
CA PRO A 231 -3.25 2.60 -3.55
C PRO A 231 -4.62 3.25 -3.78
N ILE A 232 -4.83 3.72 -5.00
CA ILE A 232 -6.09 4.29 -5.44
C ILE A 232 -6.44 3.77 -6.83
N VAL A 233 -7.73 3.75 -7.12
CA VAL A 233 -8.24 3.52 -8.47
C VAL A 233 -9.07 4.72 -8.89
N VAL A 234 -8.93 5.12 -10.16
CA VAL A 234 -9.72 6.16 -10.78
C VAL A 234 -10.57 5.52 -11.86
N VAL A 235 -11.87 5.67 -11.71
CA VAL A 235 -12.89 5.09 -12.58
C VAL A 235 -13.36 6.15 -13.56
N TRP A 236 -13.49 5.77 -14.84
CA TRP A 236 -14.08 6.62 -15.86
C TRP A 236 -15.30 5.93 -16.50
N GLU A 237 -16.43 6.62 -16.45
CA GLU A 237 -17.66 6.24 -17.17
C GLU A 237 -17.78 7.08 -18.45
N PRO A 238 -17.58 6.47 -19.63
CA PRO A 238 -17.59 7.20 -20.89
C PRO A 238 -18.96 7.73 -21.30
N MET A 239 -20.08 7.13 -20.86
CA MET A 239 -21.41 7.55 -21.28
C MET A 239 -21.83 8.88 -20.65
N SER A 240 -21.49 9.10 -19.38
CA SER A 240 -21.88 10.30 -18.64
C SER A 240 -20.71 11.23 -18.32
N ASN A 241 -19.52 10.96 -18.87
CA ASN A 241 -18.28 11.68 -18.56
C ASN A 241 -18.09 11.86 -17.04
N SER A 242 -18.28 10.76 -16.31
CA SER A 242 -18.18 10.73 -14.86
C SER A 242 -16.87 10.11 -14.46
N ALA A 243 -16.22 10.72 -13.47
CA ALA A 243 -15.01 10.18 -12.86
C ALA A 243 -15.12 10.23 -11.34
N ALA A 244 -14.58 9.20 -10.69
CA ALA A 244 -14.49 9.11 -9.24
C ALA A 244 -13.25 8.31 -8.84
N ALA A 245 -12.68 8.63 -7.67
CA ALA A 245 -11.54 7.92 -7.12
C ALA A 245 -11.92 7.13 -5.87
N TYR A 246 -11.35 5.94 -5.74
CA TYR A 246 -11.61 5.04 -4.62
C TYR A 246 -10.30 4.45 -4.10
N ARG A 247 -10.26 4.12 -2.82
CA ARG A 247 -9.35 3.07 -2.36
C ARG A 247 -9.89 1.72 -2.84
N PRO A 248 -9.03 0.78 -3.26
CA PRO A 248 -9.44 -0.55 -3.68
C PRO A 248 -9.80 -1.42 -2.44
N VAL A 249 -10.78 -0.96 -1.67
CA VAL A 249 -11.26 -1.58 -0.44
C VAL A 249 -12.78 -1.55 -0.48
N ALA A 250 -13.39 -2.73 -0.46
CA ALA A 250 -14.83 -2.93 -0.43
C ALA A 250 -15.36 -3.03 1.00
N ASN A 251 -16.50 -2.40 1.24
CA ASN A 251 -17.20 -2.37 2.52
C ASN A 251 -18.59 -2.96 2.37
N GLN A 252 -18.98 -3.75 3.38
CA GLN A 252 -20.31 -4.37 3.47
C GLN A 252 -21.41 -3.30 3.39
N PRO A 253 -22.51 -3.56 2.66
CA PRO A 253 -23.64 -2.64 2.61
C PRO A 253 -24.24 -2.41 3.99
N ARG A 254 -24.59 -1.16 4.28
CA ARG A 254 -25.17 -0.75 5.57
C ARG A 254 -26.42 0.08 5.37
N LYS A 255 -27.49 -0.29 6.07
CA LYS A 255 -28.71 0.49 6.17
C LYS A 255 -28.59 1.57 7.23
N PHE A 256 -28.54 2.83 6.81
CA PHE A 256 -28.63 3.99 7.70
C PHE A 256 -30.11 4.38 7.93
N ARG A 257 -30.37 5.15 8.98
CA ARG A 257 -31.68 5.75 9.22
C ARG A 257 -31.88 6.96 8.31
N ALA A 258 -33.15 7.31 8.12
CA ALA A 258 -33.47 8.61 7.54
C ALA A 258 -32.86 9.72 8.42
N PRO A 259 -32.35 10.81 7.83
CA PRO A 259 -31.83 11.94 8.60
C PRO A 259 -32.83 12.40 9.66
N GLN A 260 -32.35 12.66 10.87
CA GLN A 260 -33.10 13.25 11.97
C GLN A 260 -32.42 14.56 12.38
N PRO A 261 -32.46 15.57 11.51
CA PRO A 261 -31.73 16.81 11.72
C PRO A 261 -32.27 17.56 12.94
N ASP A 262 -31.37 18.12 13.72
CA ASP A 262 -31.70 19.15 14.69
C ASP A 262 -32.05 20.49 14.00
N LYS A 263 -32.21 21.56 14.79
CA LYS A 263 -32.51 22.90 14.27
C LYS A 263 -31.42 23.48 13.36
N HIS A 264 -30.20 22.92 13.39
CA HIS A 264 -29.05 23.32 12.59
C HIS A 264 -28.85 22.41 11.36
N GLY A 265 -29.71 21.42 11.15
CA GLY A 265 -29.62 20.49 10.01
C GLY A 265 -28.69 19.31 10.27
N VAL A 266 -28.20 19.14 11.50
CA VAL A 266 -27.22 18.11 11.84
C VAL A 266 -27.95 16.90 12.44
N SER A 267 -27.70 15.72 11.87
CA SER A 267 -28.19 14.45 12.44
C SER A 267 -27.10 13.82 13.33
N PRO A 268 -27.46 13.11 14.41
CA PRO A 268 -26.51 12.30 15.16
C PRO A 268 -25.79 11.28 14.26
N PRO A 269 -24.53 10.92 14.55
CA PRO A 269 -23.83 9.87 13.82
C PRO A 269 -24.64 8.57 13.80
N ASP A 270 -24.74 7.97 12.62
CA ASP A 270 -25.37 6.67 12.43
C ASP A 270 -24.34 5.72 11.84
N VAL A 271 -23.95 4.70 12.60
CA VAL A 271 -23.00 3.67 12.16
C VAL A 271 -23.59 2.71 11.12
N GLY A 272 -24.91 2.80 10.89
CA GLY A 272 -25.64 1.94 9.97
C GLY A 272 -25.75 0.50 10.49
N ILE A 273 -26.76 -0.21 9.99
CA ILE A 273 -26.97 -1.63 10.28
C ILE A 273 -26.47 -2.45 9.09
N PRO A 274 -25.56 -3.42 9.29
CA PRO A 274 -25.14 -4.31 8.21
C PRO A 274 -26.33 -4.97 7.50
N LEU A 275 -26.25 -5.07 6.18
CA LEU A 275 -27.25 -5.77 5.37
C LEU A 275 -26.76 -7.17 4.99
N PRO A 276 -27.66 -8.18 4.99
CA PRO A 276 -29.06 -8.13 5.44
C PRO A 276 -29.18 -7.95 6.97
N ALA A 277 -30.34 -7.48 7.45
CA ALA A 277 -30.54 -7.20 8.88
C ALA A 277 -30.30 -8.45 9.74
N GLY A 278 -29.45 -8.31 10.77
CA GLY A 278 -29.01 -9.43 11.61
C GLY A 278 -27.76 -10.15 11.11
N ALA A 279 -27.17 -9.71 9.99
CA ALA A 279 -25.86 -10.19 9.55
C ALA A 279 -24.76 -9.78 10.54
N ALA A 280 -23.75 -10.65 10.66
CA ALA A 280 -22.52 -10.31 11.36
C ALA A 280 -21.82 -9.14 10.65
N GLU A 281 -21.10 -8.33 11.43
CA GLU A 281 -20.24 -7.28 10.90
C GLU A 281 -19.04 -7.94 10.23
N LEU A 282 -18.90 -7.70 8.93
CA LEU A 282 -17.79 -8.22 8.14
C LEU A 282 -16.69 -7.16 8.04
N PRO A 283 -15.40 -7.56 8.10
CA PRO A 283 -14.31 -6.63 7.87
C PRO A 283 -14.35 -6.10 6.44
N SER A 284 -13.81 -4.89 6.24
CA SER A 284 -13.54 -4.37 4.90
C SER A 284 -12.59 -5.32 4.17
N ARG A 285 -12.84 -5.53 2.88
CA ARG A 285 -12.11 -6.48 2.04
C ARG A 285 -11.30 -5.72 0.98
N PRO A 286 -9.98 -5.90 0.88
CA PRO A 286 -9.23 -5.43 -0.29
C PRO A 286 -9.83 -6.01 -1.57
N VAL A 287 -9.84 -5.25 -2.66
CA VAL A 287 -10.40 -5.73 -3.94
C VAL A 287 -9.49 -5.40 -5.09
N THR A 288 -9.69 -6.19 -6.14
CA THR A 288 -8.69 -6.36 -7.16
C THR A 288 -9.21 -5.96 -8.52
N LEU A 289 -9.22 -4.64 -8.74
CA LEU A 289 -10.00 -4.00 -9.79
C LEU A 289 -9.26 -3.87 -11.12
N LYS A 290 -9.84 -4.37 -12.20
CA LYS A 290 -9.41 -4.13 -13.58
C LYS A 290 -10.55 -3.59 -14.41
N ARG A 291 -10.21 -2.88 -15.50
CA ARG A 291 -11.21 -2.50 -16.49
C ARG A 291 -11.92 -3.74 -17.03
N SER A 292 -13.25 -3.69 -17.14
CA SER A 292 -14.05 -4.73 -17.80
C SER A 292 -13.61 -4.89 -19.25
N GLU A 293 -13.65 -6.13 -19.77
CA GLU A 293 -13.44 -6.41 -21.19
C GLU A 293 -14.54 -5.77 -22.06
N LYS A 294 -15.72 -5.51 -21.47
CA LYS A 294 -16.78 -4.75 -22.11
C LYS A 294 -16.46 -3.27 -21.99
N SER A 295 -16.60 -2.54 -23.09
CA SER A 295 -16.39 -1.09 -23.14
C SER A 295 -17.58 -0.31 -22.57
N ASP A 296 -18.07 -0.67 -21.39
CA ASP A 296 -19.30 -0.16 -20.77
C ASP A 296 -19.05 0.60 -19.45
N GLY A 297 -17.81 1.05 -19.21
CA GLY A 297 -17.42 1.81 -18.02
C GLY A 297 -17.32 0.99 -16.73
N ARG A 298 -17.62 -0.32 -16.79
CA ARG A 298 -17.55 -1.20 -15.62
C ARG A 298 -16.13 -1.62 -15.29
N ILE A 299 -15.95 -1.96 -14.02
CA ILE A 299 -14.72 -2.50 -13.47
C ILE A 299 -15.03 -3.90 -12.94
N THR A 300 -14.10 -4.82 -13.09
CA THR A 300 -14.21 -6.19 -12.58
C THR A 300 -13.18 -6.42 -11.49
N ASP A 301 -13.63 -6.95 -10.36
CA ASP A 301 -12.75 -7.51 -9.34
C ASP A 301 -12.31 -8.92 -9.75
N THR A 302 -11.02 -9.13 -9.98
CA THR A 302 -10.51 -10.41 -10.47
C THR A 302 -10.45 -11.50 -9.41
N GLU A 303 -10.64 -11.19 -8.13
CA GLU A 303 -10.78 -12.19 -7.07
C GLU A 303 -12.19 -12.74 -6.97
N SER A 304 -13.16 -11.85 -6.72
CA SER A 304 -14.55 -12.23 -6.44
C SER A 304 -15.40 -12.38 -7.70
N GLY A 305 -14.86 -11.97 -8.86
CA GLY A 305 -15.60 -11.86 -10.11
C GLY A 305 -16.66 -10.74 -10.09
N SER A 306 -16.70 -9.91 -9.04
CA SER A 306 -17.71 -8.88 -8.89
C SER A 306 -17.52 -7.74 -9.89
N GLN A 307 -18.62 -7.23 -10.44
CA GLN A 307 -18.59 -6.06 -11.32
C GLN A 307 -19.00 -4.81 -10.56
N TRP A 308 -18.27 -3.72 -10.76
CA TRP A 308 -18.42 -2.45 -10.08
C TRP A 308 -18.75 -1.35 -11.08
N ASP A 309 -19.64 -0.43 -10.67
CA ASP A 309 -19.97 0.78 -11.44
C ASP A 309 -19.13 2.00 -11.00
N VAL A 310 -19.30 3.13 -11.70
CA VAL A 310 -18.60 4.39 -11.42
C VAL A 310 -18.93 5.00 -10.06
N ALA A 311 -20.04 4.61 -9.43
CA ALA A 311 -20.36 5.01 -8.06
C ALA A 311 -19.66 4.12 -7.01
N GLY A 312 -18.85 3.15 -7.46
CA GLY A 312 -18.13 2.22 -6.61
C GLY A 312 -19.06 1.20 -5.97
N ARG A 313 -20.21 0.88 -6.57
CA ARG A 313 -21.13 -0.17 -6.10
C ARG A 313 -20.90 -1.46 -6.88
N ALA A 314 -20.82 -2.57 -6.17
CA ALA A 314 -20.84 -3.88 -6.79
C ALA A 314 -22.27 -4.20 -7.27
N ILE A 315 -22.44 -4.36 -8.57
CA ILE A 315 -23.73 -4.56 -9.25
C ILE A 315 -23.96 -6.01 -9.69
N ASP A 316 -22.93 -6.83 -9.66
CA ASP A 316 -22.97 -8.25 -10.02
C ASP A 316 -21.83 -9.01 -9.32
N GLY A 317 -21.93 -10.34 -9.22
CA GLY A 317 -20.96 -11.23 -8.58
C GLY A 317 -21.09 -11.34 -7.06
N GLU A 318 -20.06 -11.92 -6.42
CA GLU A 318 -20.07 -12.30 -5.00
C GLU A 318 -20.34 -11.12 -4.06
N LEU A 319 -19.76 -9.96 -4.35
CA LEU A 319 -19.83 -8.77 -3.50
C LEU A 319 -21.01 -7.87 -3.85
N THR A 320 -22.02 -8.35 -4.59
CA THR A 320 -23.19 -7.54 -4.98
C THR A 320 -23.77 -6.76 -3.80
N GLY A 321 -23.93 -5.44 -3.96
CA GLY A 321 -24.38 -4.50 -2.95
C GLY A 321 -23.27 -3.86 -2.11
N TRP A 322 -22.04 -4.38 -2.12
CA TRP A 322 -20.90 -3.76 -1.43
C TRP A 322 -20.47 -2.47 -2.12
N THR A 323 -19.74 -1.63 -1.37
CA THR A 323 -19.26 -0.34 -1.87
C THR A 323 -17.77 -0.13 -1.65
N LEU A 324 -17.08 0.44 -2.63
CA LEU A 324 -15.69 0.86 -2.51
C LEU A 324 -15.56 2.05 -1.55
N THR A 325 -14.45 2.12 -0.82
CA THR A 325 -14.09 3.27 0.00
C THR A 325 -13.79 4.47 -0.90
N TRP A 326 -14.70 5.43 -0.95
CA TRP A 326 -14.54 6.66 -1.73
C TRP A 326 -13.40 7.53 -1.19
N LEU A 327 -12.68 8.19 -2.11
CA LEU A 327 -11.68 9.22 -1.82
C LEU A 327 -12.22 10.60 -2.19
N ASP A 328 -11.82 11.64 -1.42
CA ASP A 328 -12.21 13.03 -1.69
C ASP A 328 -11.78 13.44 -3.09
N SER A 329 -12.73 13.34 -4.03
CA SER A 329 -12.47 13.52 -5.45
C SER A 329 -13.59 14.31 -6.12
N THR A 330 -13.21 15.21 -7.03
CA THR A 330 -14.16 16.07 -7.72
C THR A 330 -13.65 16.46 -9.10
N GLN A 331 -14.54 16.48 -10.09
CA GLN A 331 -14.21 16.98 -11.43
C GLN A 331 -14.25 18.52 -11.38
N VAL A 332 -13.19 19.17 -11.83
CA VAL A 332 -12.97 20.61 -11.66
C VAL A 332 -12.02 21.12 -12.74
N LYS A 333 -12.13 22.40 -13.11
CA LYS A 333 -11.18 23.03 -14.02
C LYS A 333 -9.83 23.25 -13.36
N TRP A 334 -8.78 23.08 -14.14
CA TRP A 334 -7.40 23.08 -13.67
C TRP A 334 -6.98 24.37 -12.97
N PHE A 335 -7.43 25.55 -13.44
CA PHE A 335 -7.08 26.81 -12.78
C PHE A 335 -7.53 26.83 -11.32
N ALA A 336 -8.70 26.26 -11.01
CA ALA A 336 -9.26 26.25 -9.67
C ALA A 336 -8.57 25.19 -8.81
N TRP A 337 -8.35 23.99 -9.35
CA TRP A 337 -7.68 22.92 -8.60
C TRP A 337 -6.23 23.27 -8.25
N SER A 338 -5.44 23.68 -9.24
CA SER A 338 -4.01 23.94 -9.04
C SER A 338 -3.72 25.19 -8.22
N SER A 339 -4.64 26.15 -8.18
CA SER A 339 -4.51 27.31 -7.31
C SER A 339 -4.90 27.00 -5.85
N GLU A 340 -5.87 26.11 -5.64
CA GLU A 340 -6.24 25.62 -4.31
C GLU A 340 -5.22 24.61 -3.75
N TYR A 341 -4.62 23.81 -4.63
CA TYR A 341 -3.59 22.83 -4.30
C TYR A 341 -2.31 23.07 -5.13
N PRO A 342 -1.49 24.09 -4.83
CA PRO A 342 -0.30 24.44 -5.63
C PRO A 342 0.77 23.35 -5.72
N LYS A 343 0.78 22.42 -4.75
CA LYS A 343 1.70 21.27 -4.72
C LYS A 343 1.08 20.01 -5.34
N THR A 344 -0.08 20.13 -6.00
CA THR A 344 -0.75 18.98 -6.61
C THR A 344 0.18 18.26 -7.59
N GLU A 345 0.24 16.95 -7.48
CA GLU A 345 0.82 16.12 -8.52
C GLU A 345 -0.10 16.12 -9.74
N LEU A 346 0.47 15.89 -10.92
CA LEU A 346 -0.27 15.76 -12.17
C LEU A 346 -0.01 14.37 -12.75
N TYR A 347 -1.08 13.67 -13.11
CA TYR A 347 -0.97 12.37 -13.75
C TYR A 347 -0.57 12.51 -15.23
N GLU A 348 0.54 11.87 -15.63
CA GLU A 348 1.03 11.86 -17.02
C GLU A 348 0.92 10.45 -17.64
N ALA A 349 0.16 10.33 -18.73
CA ALA A 349 0.06 9.08 -19.48
C ALA A 349 1.36 8.81 -20.25
N GLY A 350 2.17 7.84 -19.81
CA GLY A 350 3.45 7.48 -20.44
C GLY A 350 4.58 7.23 -19.45
N HIS A 351 4.45 7.71 -18.21
CA HIS A 351 5.10 7.06 -17.07
C HIS A 351 4.43 5.71 -16.91
N GLY A 352 5.13 4.65 -17.31
CA GLY A 352 4.59 3.29 -17.43
C GLY A 352 3.60 3.00 -16.31
N VAL A 353 2.33 2.85 -16.69
CA VAL A 353 1.32 2.25 -15.83
C VAL A 353 1.93 0.92 -15.42
N ALA A 354 2.30 0.79 -14.15
CA ALA A 354 2.42 -0.53 -13.57
C ALA A 354 1.08 -1.18 -13.87
N ASP A 355 1.07 -2.25 -14.67
CA ASP A 355 -0.10 -3.09 -14.81
C ASP A 355 -0.58 -3.39 -13.39
N TYR A 356 -1.63 -2.71 -12.95
CA TYR A 356 -2.32 -3.09 -11.74
C TYR A 356 -3.09 -4.37 -12.08
N GLN A 357 -2.37 -5.48 -12.08
CA GLN A 357 -1.99 -6.22 -10.88
C GLN A 357 -2.64 -5.79 -9.57
N PRO A 358 -3.96 -5.82 -9.41
CA PRO A 358 -4.46 -5.70 -8.07
C PRO A 358 -4.02 -6.98 -7.32
N LEU A 359 -3.81 -6.88 -6.01
CA LEU A 359 -3.48 -8.01 -5.16
C LEU A 359 -4.65 -8.98 -5.18
N THR A 360 -4.70 -9.96 -6.11
CA THR A 360 -5.63 -11.08 -5.96
C THR A 360 -5.34 -11.74 -4.63
N ASP A 361 -6.05 -11.36 -3.59
CA ASP A 361 -6.36 -12.25 -2.52
C ASP A 361 -7.36 -13.26 -3.12
N LYS A 362 -6.82 -14.26 -3.83
CA LYS A 362 -7.08 -15.59 -3.25
C LYS A 362 -6.73 -15.36 -1.80
N VAL A 363 -7.66 -15.55 -0.87
CA VAL A 363 -7.24 -15.99 0.44
C VAL A 363 -6.53 -17.34 0.20
N SER A 364 -5.30 -17.33 -0.31
CA SER A 364 -4.23 -17.91 0.44
C SER A 364 -4.18 -17.04 1.68
N GLU A 365 -4.65 -17.65 2.76
CA GLU A 365 -4.15 -17.38 4.10
C GLU A 365 -2.75 -16.76 4.05
N PRO A 366 -2.49 -15.76 4.91
CA PRO A 366 -1.31 -14.91 4.85
C PRO A 366 -0.11 -15.76 4.47
N ALA A 367 0.36 -15.63 3.23
CA ALA A 367 1.50 -16.46 2.84
C ALA A 367 2.63 -16.01 3.76
N GLY A 368 3.15 -16.95 4.56
CA GLY A 368 4.29 -16.66 5.40
C GLY A 368 5.42 -16.05 4.57
N PRO A 369 6.35 -15.36 5.22
CA PRO A 369 7.19 -14.36 4.58
C PRO A 369 7.96 -15.00 3.44
N LEU A 370 7.94 -14.39 2.24
CA LEU A 370 8.82 -14.57 1.07
C LEU A 370 8.02 -14.39 -0.22
N GLY A 371 8.08 -13.18 -0.79
CA GLY A 371 7.51 -12.89 -2.10
C GLY A 371 8.24 -13.62 -3.23
N ASN A 372 7.50 -14.01 -4.27
CA ASN A 372 7.99 -14.30 -5.63
C ASN A 372 9.28 -15.12 -5.76
N LEU A 373 9.44 -16.18 -4.98
CA LEU A 373 10.51 -17.14 -5.25
C LEU A 373 10.05 -18.18 -6.26
N ASP A 374 10.90 -18.44 -7.24
CA ASP A 374 10.68 -19.43 -8.27
C ASP A 374 10.54 -20.82 -7.61
N VAL A 375 9.47 -21.55 -7.91
CA VAL A 375 9.23 -22.89 -7.34
C VAL A 375 10.10 -23.97 -7.99
N SER A 376 10.81 -23.65 -9.07
CA SER A 376 11.68 -24.59 -9.79
C SER A 376 13.04 -24.84 -9.12
N VAL A 377 13.41 -24.07 -8.09
CA VAL A 377 14.74 -24.12 -7.43
C VAL A 377 14.69 -24.57 -5.96
N ARG A 378 13.59 -25.23 -5.55
CA ARG A 378 13.31 -25.56 -4.15
C ARG A 378 13.29 -27.07 -3.97
N HIS A 379 14.02 -27.56 -2.98
CA HIS A 379 14.09 -28.99 -2.72
C HIS A 379 13.97 -29.28 -1.23
N PHE A 380 13.33 -30.40 -0.90
CA PHE A 380 13.56 -31.02 0.39
C PHE A 380 14.88 -31.78 0.34
N ALA A 381 15.58 -31.76 1.46
CA ALA A 381 16.83 -32.49 1.64
C ALA A 381 16.95 -32.99 3.07
N ILE A 382 17.73 -34.04 3.28
CA ILE A 382 18.22 -34.39 4.62
C ILE A 382 19.51 -33.63 4.88
N LEU A 383 19.57 -32.92 6.00
CA LEU A 383 20.78 -32.24 6.44
C LEU A 383 21.75 -33.27 7.03
N THR A 384 22.90 -33.49 6.38
CA THR A 384 23.86 -34.54 6.76
C THR A 384 25.15 -34.00 7.37
N GLY A 385 25.38 -32.68 7.28
CA GLY A 385 26.53 -32.03 7.90
C GLY A 385 26.40 -30.51 7.89
N ILE A 386 27.06 -29.83 8.83
CA ILE A 386 27.06 -28.37 8.97
C ILE A 386 28.51 -27.93 9.25
N ASP A 387 28.99 -26.97 8.46
CA ASP A 387 30.25 -26.27 8.67
C ASP A 387 29.94 -24.78 8.89
N LEU A 388 30.00 -24.37 10.15
CA LEU A 388 29.65 -23.02 10.58
C LEU A 388 30.68 -21.97 10.13
N GLU A 389 31.95 -22.37 10.05
CA GLU A 389 33.06 -21.48 9.74
C GLU A 389 32.98 -21.04 8.27
N ASN A 390 32.72 -21.99 7.38
CA ASN A 390 32.63 -21.73 5.94
C ASN A 390 31.21 -21.40 5.46
N GLN A 391 30.22 -21.37 6.36
CA GLN A 391 28.79 -21.23 6.01
C GLN A 391 28.35 -22.29 4.99
N GLN A 392 28.70 -23.55 5.24
CA GLN A 392 28.37 -24.66 4.37
C GLN A 392 27.48 -25.69 5.06
N VAL A 393 26.64 -26.33 4.29
CA VAL A 393 25.84 -27.48 4.70
C VAL A 393 26.04 -28.63 3.74
N THR A 394 26.01 -29.86 4.24
CA THR A 394 25.99 -31.07 3.41
C THR A 394 24.57 -31.57 3.34
N LEU A 395 24.01 -31.65 2.13
CA LEU A 395 22.61 -31.96 1.90
C LEU A 395 22.47 -33.21 1.04
N GLN A 396 21.59 -34.11 1.45
CA GLN A 396 21.09 -35.18 0.60
C GLN A 396 19.72 -34.76 0.04
N VAL A 397 19.74 -34.19 -1.15
CA VAL A 397 18.54 -33.66 -1.82
C VAL A 397 17.65 -34.82 -2.29
N GLU A 398 16.33 -34.68 -2.14
CA GLU A 398 15.39 -35.68 -2.64
C GLU A 398 15.55 -35.88 -4.15
N GLY A 399 15.77 -37.14 -4.56
CA GLY A 399 16.03 -37.51 -5.95
C GLY A 399 17.52 -37.58 -6.33
N GLU A 400 18.43 -37.11 -5.47
CA GLU A 400 19.88 -37.27 -5.64
C GLU A 400 20.41 -38.49 -4.85
N THR A 401 21.43 -39.17 -5.38
CA THR A 401 21.99 -40.41 -4.78
C THR A 401 23.16 -40.17 -3.84
N THR A 402 23.76 -38.98 -3.85
CA THR A 402 24.95 -38.66 -3.05
C THR A 402 24.78 -37.31 -2.35
N PRO A 403 25.05 -37.23 -1.03
CA PRO A 403 25.08 -35.95 -0.33
C PRO A 403 26.13 -35.02 -0.93
N ALA A 404 25.84 -33.73 -0.93
CA ALA A 404 26.75 -32.74 -1.51
C ALA A 404 26.85 -31.49 -0.65
N VAL A 405 28.05 -30.93 -0.59
CA VAL A 405 28.35 -29.67 0.11
C VAL A 405 27.77 -28.51 -0.69
N ARG A 406 27.14 -27.56 0.02
CA ARG A 406 26.52 -26.36 -0.52
C ARG A 406 26.87 -25.18 0.39
N THR A 407 27.22 -24.06 -0.22
CA THR A 407 27.56 -22.82 0.49
C THR A 407 26.32 -21.94 0.60
N LEU A 408 26.12 -21.31 1.75
CA LEU A 408 25.13 -20.25 1.91
C LEU A 408 25.72 -18.94 1.37
N GLU A 409 24.91 -18.20 0.62
CA GLU A 409 25.30 -16.85 0.23
C GLU A 409 25.44 -15.94 1.48
N PRO A 410 26.30 -14.90 1.46
CA PRO A 410 26.46 -13.98 2.59
C PRO A 410 25.19 -13.29 3.11
N GLY A 411 24.11 -13.29 2.32
CA GLY A 411 22.79 -12.77 2.71
C GLY A 411 21.69 -13.83 2.61
N ALA A 412 22.03 -15.11 2.73
CA ALA A 412 21.07 -16.19 2.73
C ALA A 412 20.16 -16.11 3.96
N GLU A 413 18.91 -16.50 3.77
CA GLU A 413 17.94 -16.58 4.85
C GLU A 413 18.01 -17.93 5.55
N VAL A 414 17.94 -17.92 6.87
CA VAL A 414 18.00 -19.13 7.69
C VAL A 414 16.86 -19.11 8.69
N TRP A 415 16.04 -20.16 8.67
CA TRP A 415 14.77 -20.23 9.37
C TRP A 415 14.68 -21.47 10.25
N CYS A 416 14.43 -21.25 11.54
CA CYS A 416 14.30 -22.29 12.53
C CYS A 416 13.05 -22.05 13.37
N SER A 417 12.23 -23.08 13.54
CA SER A 417 11.06 -23.07 14.43
C SER A 417 10.11 -21.90 14.18
N GLY A 418 9.86 -21.55 12.91
CA GLY A 418 8.92 -20.49 12.51
C GLY A 418 9.45 -19.07 12.65
N TRP A 419 10.76 -18.90 12.83
CA TRP A 419 11.41 -17.59 12.95
C TRP A 419 12.80 -17.59 12.29
N TRP A 420 13.46 -16.43 12.26
CA TRP A 420 14.88 -16.33 11.89
C TRP A 420 15.73 -17.26 12.76
N GLY A 421 16.85 -17.72 12.20
CA GLY A 421 17.78 -18.59 12.90
C GLY A 421 19.17 -18.65 12.28
N ARG A 422 19.96 -19.60 12.78
CA ARG A 422 21.37 -19.84 12.41
C ARG A 422 21.59 -21.30 12.10
N LEU A 423 22.65 -21.57 11.34
CA LEU A 423 23.07 -22.93 11.02
C LEU A 423 23.28 -23.82 12.25
N ASP A 424 23.78 -23.28 13.37
CA ASP A 424 24.04 -24.06 14.59
C ASP A 424 22.76 -24.50 15.32
N GLN A 425 21.60 -24.01 14.90
CA GLN A 425 20.30 -24.36 15.48
C GLN A 425 19.61 -25.51 14.75
N PHE A 426 20.14 -25.94 13.60
CA PHE A 426 19.69 -27.13 12.89
C PHE A 426 20.28 -28.40 13.50
N LEU A 427 19.55 -29.51 13.37
CA LEU A 427 20.02 -30.83 13.76
C LEU A 427 20.37 -31.64 12.51
N VAL A 428 21.57 -32.24 12.50
CA VAL A 428 21.94 -33.21 11.47
C VAL A 428 21.00 -34.42 11.56
N GLY A 429 20.49 -34.85 10.41
CA GLY A 429 19.46 -35.87 10.26
C GLY A 429 18.07 -35.29 10.01
N ASP A 430 17.83 -34.01 10.31
CA ASP A 430 16.53 -33.38 10.05
C ASP A 430 16.33 -33.11 8.56
N ARG A 431 15.08 -33.26 8.13
CA ARG A 431 14.60 -32.82 6.83
C ARG A 431 14.51 -31.30 6.82
N VAL A 432 15.15 -30.69 5.83
CA VAL A 432 15.18 -29.24 5.63
C VAL A 432 14.63 -28.90 4.25
N TRP A 433 14.24 -27.66 4.11
CA TRP A 433 13.79 -27.08 2.86
C TRP A 433 14.79 -26.05 2.37
N VAL A 434 15.27 -26.23 1.14
CA VAL A 434 16.45 -25.54 0.62
C VAL A 434 16.09 -24.85 -0.69
N TRP A 435 16.44 -23.58 -0.80
CA TRP A 435 16.26 -22.79 -2.01
C TRP A 435 17.63 -22.38 -2.55
N TYR A 436 17.85 -22.71 -3.81
CA TYR A 436 19.07 -22.33 -4.51
C TYR A 436 18.93 -20.95 -5.15
N SER A 437 20.02 -20.19 -5.10
CA SER A 437 20.18 -18.93 -5.81
C SER A 437 20.19 -19.15 -7.33
N LYS A 438 19.84 -18.09 -8.09
CA LYS A 438 19.98 -18.06 -9.55
C LYS A 438 21.38 -17.61 -10.00
N SER A 439 22.39 -17.71 -9.14
CA SER A 439 23.77 -17.28 -9.43
C SER A 439 24.50 -18.26 -10.37
N ASP A 440 25.68 -17.86 -10.88
CA ASP A 440 26.45 -18.58 -11.91
C ASP A 440 26.80 -20.04 -11.54
N ASP A 441 26.80 -20.41 -10.26
CA ASP A 441 27.06 -21.78 -9.81
C ASP A 441 25.80 -22.67 -9.77
N GLY A 442 24.61 -22.07 -9.83
CA GLY A 442 23.30 -22.71 -9.73
C GLY A 442 23.09 -23.58 -8.48
N LYS A 443 23.95 -23.43 -7.45
CA LYS A 443 24.09 -24.36 -6.33
C LYS A 443 24.28 -23.67 -4.99
N SER A 444 24.56 -22.37 -4.93
CA SER A 444 24.60 -21.64 -3.67
C SER A 444 23.20 -21.49 -3.07
N ILE A 445 23.09 -21.58 -1.75
CA ILE A 445 21.81 -21.53 -1.01
C ILE A 445 21.47 -20.08 -0.70
N SER A 446 20.27 -19.66 -1.12
CA SER A 446 19.70 -18.36 -0.77
C SER A 446 18.72 -18.44 0.40
N LEU A 447 18.14 -19.62 0.67
CA LEU A 447 17.34 -19.88 1.87
C LEU A 447 17.46 -21.32 2.36
N LEU A 448 17.55 -21.49 3.68
CA LEU A 448 17.49 -22.75 4.39
C LEU A 448 16.45 -22.68 5.52
N ALA A 449 15.48 -23.59 5.54
CA ALA A 449 14.43 -23.65 6.55
C ALA A 449 14.26 -25.07 7.11
N ASP A 450 13.92 -25.19 8.40
CA ASP A 450 13.44 -26.45 8.96
C ASP A 450 12.01 -26.76 8.48
N GLU A 451 11.56 -28.01 8.61
CA GLU A 451 10.24 -28.45 8.12
C GLU A 451 9.11 -27.75 8.88
N LEU A 452 9.34 -27.35 10.14
CA LEU A 452 8.39 -26.57 10.92
C LEU A 452 8.18 -25.17 10.31
N SER A 453 9.26 -24.50 9.92
CA SER A 453 9.23 -23.18 9.29
C SER A 453 8.61 -23.25 7.90
N GLU A 454 8.88 -24.31 7.12
CA GLU A 454 8.18 -24.54 5.85
C GLU A 454 6.66 -24.68 6.04
N GLN A 455 6.22 -25.42 7.07
CA GLN A 455 4.80 -25.55 7.37
C GLN A 455 4.17 -24.23 7.81
N GLU A 456 4.87 -23.38 8.55
CA GLU A 456 4.37 -22.04 8.86
C GLU A 456 4.25 -21.18 7.60
N LEU A 457 5.18 -21.31 6.65
CA LEU A 457 5.14 -20.55 5.39
C LEU A 457 3.91 -20.87 4.54
N TYR A 458 3.41 -22.10 4.60
CA TYR A 458 2.28 -22.57 3.80
C TYR A 458 0.98 -22.81 4.57
N GLY A 459 1.01 -22.68 5.89
CA GLY A 459 -0.07 -23.05 6.79
C GLY A 459 0.06 -24.47 7.34
N PRO A 460 -0.32 -24.70 8.62
CA PRO A 460 -0.15 -25.98 9.29
C PRO A 460 -0.96 -27.11 8.67
N SER A 461 -0.46 -28.33 8.82
CA SER A 461 -1.18 -29.52 8.40
C SER A 461 -2.37 -29.80 9.33
N SER A 462 -3.55 -30.04 8.74
CA SER A 462 -4.75 -30.39 9.51
C SER A 462 -4.86 -31.90 9.69
N VAL A 463 -5.23 -32.34 10.90
CA VAL A 463 -5.41 -33.75 11.22
C VAL A 463 -6.70 -34.26 10.60
N SER A 464 -6.64 -35.26 9.72
CA SER A 464 -7.82 -35.89 9.11
C SER A 464 -8.18 -37.24 9.71
N MET A 465 -7.20 -37.98 10.24
CA MET A 465 -7.43 -39.25 10.92
C MET A 465 -6.38 -39.46 12.00
N ILE A 466 -6.78 -40.05 13.11
CA ILE A 466 -5.89 -40.48 14.20
C ILE A 466 -6.09 -41.98 14.35
N ASP A 467 -5.03 -42.75 14.16
CA ASP A 467 -5.01 -44.19 14.39
C ASP A 467 -4.15 -44.48 15.62
N ARG A 468 -4.79 -44.95 16.69
CA ARG A 468 -4.12 -45.34 17.93
C ARG A 468 -4.06 -46.85 17.98
N GLN A 469 -2.87 -47.40 17.80
CA GLN A 469 -2.65 -48.83 17.89
C GLN A 469 -2.53 -49.25 19.35
N SER A 470 -2.73 -50.54 19.62
CA SER A 470 -2.77 -51.10 20.97
C SER A 470 -1.41 -51.18 21.67
N ASP A 471 -0.33 -50.78 21.01
CA ASP A 471 1.07 -50.90 21.45
C ASP A 471 1.72 -49.55 21.79
N ASP A 472 0.91 -48.58 22.25
CA ASP A 472 1.28 -47.17 22.51
C ASP A 472 1.81 -46.41 21.28
N SER A 473 1.81 -47.02 20.09
CA SER A 473 2.09 -46.32 18.85
C SER A 473 0.83 -45.63 18.32
N ALA A 474 0.97 -44.36 17.95
CA ALA A 474 -0.09 -43.60 17.33
C ALA A 474 0.41 -43.04 16.00
N SER A 475 -0.43 -43.09 14.97
CA SER A 475 -0.17 -42.43 13.70
C SER A 475 -1.29 -41.45 13.39
N VAL A 476 -0.92 -40.40 12.66
CA VAL A 476 -1.85 -39.34 12.27
C VAL A 476 -1.77 -39.18 10.77
N THR A 477 -2.93 -39.18 10.14
CA THR A 477 -3.05 -38.79 8.74
C THR A 477 -3.33 -37.29 8.70
N LEU A 478 -2.45 -36.60 8.00
CA LEU A 478 -2.45 -35.16 7.83
C LEU A 478 -2.93 -34.81 6.43
N THR A 479 -3.68 -33.72 6.34
CA THR A 479 -4.10 -33.11 5.08
C THR A 479 -3.40 -31.77 4.95
N MET A 480 -2.57 -31.65 3.91
CA MET A 480 -1.83 -30.44 3.59
C MET A 480 -2.56 -29.64 2.51
N ALA A 481 -2.73 -28.34 2.75
CA ALA A 481 -3.25 -27.42 1.74
C ALA A 481 -2.08 -26.88 0.89
N ARG A 482 -1.90 -27.42 -0.32
CA ARG A 482 -0.99 -26.82 -1.32
C ARG A 482 -1.80 -26.53 -2.56
N GLY A 483 -1.84 -25.26 -3.00
CA GLY A 483 -2.64 -24.71 -4.11
C GLY A 483 -3.06 -25.68 -5.23
N GLY A 484 -4.06 -26.52 -4.96
CA GLY A 484 -4.36 -27.76 -5.70
C GLY A 484 -5.07 -28.81 -4.83
N LYS A 485 -5.15 -30.07 -5.29
CA LYS A 485 -5.80 -31.17 -4.53
C LYS A 485 -5.09 -31.39 -3.19
N PRO A 486 -5.81 -31.56 -2.07
CA PRO A 486 -5.21 -31.84 -0.78
C PRO A 486 -4.32 -33.08 -0.85
N LEU A 487 -3.06 -32.92 -0.46
CA LEU A 487 -2.11 -34.02 -0.32
C LEU A 487 -2.26 -34.61 1.08
N SER A 488 -2.41 -35.92 1.14
CA SER A 488 -2.52 -36.64 2.41
C SER A 488 -1.21 -37.37 2.71
N ARG A 489 -0.72 -37.26 3.95
CA ARG A 489 0.48 -37.94 4.43
C ARG A 489 0.18 -38.52 5.81
N THR A 490 0.53 -39.78 6.02
CA THR A 490 0.48 -40.41 7.35
C THR A 490 1.86 -40.36 8.00
N ILE A 491 1.91 -39.90 9.24
CA ILE A 491 3.13 -39.83 10.04
C ILE A 491 2.93 -40.57 11.37
N GLY A 492 3.98 -41.21 11.90
CA GLY A 492 3.98 -41.72 13.27
C GLY A 492 4.19 -40.58 14.27
N LEU A 493 3.58 -40.67 15.45
CA LEU A 493 3.78 -39.71 16.54
C LEU A 493 4.92 -40.19 17.46
N PRO A 494 5.96 -39.38 17.68
CA PRO A 494 7.10 -39.75 18.53
C PRO A 494 6.78 -39.74 20.03
N ASP A 495 5.75 -39.00 20.47
CA ASP A 495 5.26 -38.94 21.86
C ASP A 495 3.72 -38.89 21.85
N ALA A 496 3.10 -40.08 21.76
CA ALA A 496 1.65 -40.21 21.64
C ALA A 496 0.88 -39.71 22.89
N ASP A 497 1.51 -39.74 24.06
CA ASP A 497 0.90 -39.33 25.33
C ASP A 497 0.77 -37.81 25.43
N SER A 498 1.82 -37.07 25.05
CA SER A 498 1.79 -35.60 25.01
C SER A 498 0.69 -35.05 24.07
N LEU A 499 0.36 -35.83 23.04
CA LEU A 499 -0.66 -35.51 22.02
C LEU A 499 -1.96 -36.31 22.20
N ALA A 500 -2.20 -36.89 23.38
CA ALA A 500 -3.42 -37.67 23.64
C ALA A 500 -4.71 -36.84 23.48
N SER A 501 -4.61 -35.52 23.68
CA SER A 501 -5.72 -34.57 23.53
C SER A 501 -6.01 -34.14 22.08
N LEU A 502 -5.14 -34.50 21.13
CA LEU A 502 -5.24 -34.14 19.72
C LEU A 502 -6.52 -34.72 19.08
N LYS A 503 -7.22 -33.90 18.30
CA LYS A 503 -8.48 -34.23 17.64
C LYS A 503 -8.38 -34.08 16.12
N VAL A 504 -9.29 -34.74 15.43
CA VAL A 504 -9.50 -34.50 14.00
C VAL A 504 -9.89 -33.02 13.80
N ARG A 505 -9.31 -32.40 12.77
CA ARG A 505 -9.31 -30.96 12.43
C ARG A 505 -8.39 -30.07 13.26
N ASP A 506 -7.72 -30.59 14.28
CA ASP A 506 -6.64 -29.83 14.92
C ASP A 506 -5.46 -29.65 13.94
N PHE A 507 -4.65 -28.64 14.20
CA PHE A 507 -3.45 -28.35 13.43
C PHE A 507 -2.22 -28.91 14.13
N LEU A 508 -1.32 -29.49 13.32
CA LEU A 508 -0.10 -30.12 13.80
C LEU A 508 1.08 -29.67 12.94
N TYR A 509 2.15 -29.24 13.60
CA TYR A 509 3.48 -29.02 13.00
C TYR A 509 4.35 -30.24 13.27
N TYR A 510 5.20 -30.60 12.33
CA TYR A 510 6.09 -31.75 12.53
C TYR A 510 7.47 -31.56 11.91
N GLN A 511 8.46 -32.26 12.45
CA GLN A 511 9.82 -32.32 11.90
C GLN A 511 10.19 -33.77 11.69
N THR A 512 10.54 -34.12 10.45
CA THR A 512 10.93 -35.46 10.05
C THR A 512 12.43 -35.58 9.86
N THR A 513 12.88 -36.83 9.92
CA THR A 513 14.19 -37.32 9.51
C THR A 513 14.01 -38.22 8.29
N GLU A 514 15.07 -38.87 7.81
CA GLU A 514 14.98 -39.86 6.74
C GLU A 514 14.00 -41.01 7.06
N THR A 515 13.94 -41.46 8.32
CA THR A 515 13.23 -42.70 8.68
C THR A 515 12.02 -42.50 9.60
N ALA A 516 11.91 -41.36 10.28
CA ALA A 516 10.85 -41.14 11.29
C ALA A 516 10.48 -39.67 11.48
N THR A 517 9.30 -39.43 12.05
CA THR A 517 8.94 -38.13 12.65
C THR A 517 9.71 -37.97 13.94
N ARG A 518 10.58 -36.95 14.02
CA ARG A 518 11.34 -36.64 15.24
C ARG A 518 10.53 -35.80 16.21
N LEU A 519 9.71 -34.88 15.68
CA LEU A 519 8.94 -33.95 16.49
C LEU A 519 7.54 -33.77 15.90
N ALA A 520 6.54 -33.66 16.77
CA ALA A 520 5.20 -33.22 16.44
C ALA A 520 4.74 -32.23 17.51
N LEU A 521 4.20 -31.09 17.10
CA LEU A 521 3.80 -29.98 17.97
C LEU A 521 2.39 -29.53 17.61
N THR A 522 1.57 -29.29 18.62
CA THR A 522 0.34 -28.50 18.47
C THR A 522 0.68 -27.05 18.10
N SER A 523 -0.31 -26.29 17.60
CA SER A 523 -0.11 -24.87 17.31
C SER A 523 0.41 -24.07 18.52
N ALA A 524 -0.04 -24.40 19.74
CA ALA A 524 0.39 -23.71 20.95
C ALA A 524 1.85 -24.02 21.31
N GLU A 525 2.26 -25.28 21.18
CA GLU A 525 3.64 -25.68 21.44
C GLU A 525 4.61 -25.13 20.39
N PHE A 526 4.14 -25.04 19.13
CA PHE A 526 4.91 -24.39 18.07
C PHE A 526 5.08 -22.90 18.32
N GLU A 527 4.01 -22.18 18.71
CA GLU A 527 4.12 -20.76 19.04
C GLU A 527 5.06 -20.52 20.22
N HIS A 528 4.97 -21.32 21.28
CA HIS A 528 5.88 -21.24 22.41
C HIS A 528 7.35 -21.48 22.01
N ARG A 529 7.59 -22.42 21.08
CA ARG A 529 8.92 -22.68 20.52
C ARG A 529 9.43 -21.48 19.71
N ARG A 530 8.58 -20.83 18.92
CA ARG A 530 8.90 -19.62 18.15
C ARG A 530 9.27 -18.46 19.07
N GLU A 531 8.51 -18.24 20.14
CA GLU A 531 8.82 -17.23 21.16
C GLU A 531 10.17 -17.50 21.84
N THR A 532 10.46 -18.77 22.17
CA THR A 532 11.74 -19.18 22.75
C THR A 532 12.90 -18.94 21.78
N GLN A 533 12.72 -19.25 20.50
CA GLN A 533 13.70 -18.99 19.44
C GLN A 533 14.01 -17.49 19.32
N MET A 534 12.97 -16.65 19.24
CA MET A 534 13.11 -15.19 19.16
C MET A 534 13.86 -14.63 20.38
N ALA A 535 13.49 -15.07 21.59
CA ALA A 535 14.15 -14.63 22.82
C ALA A 535 15.64 -15.05 22.86
N GLY A 536 15.95 -16.28 22.46
CA GLY A 536 17.32 -16.79 22.43
C GLY A 536 18.23 -16.03 21.45
N LEU A 537 17.70 -15.62 20.29
CA LEU A 537 18.46 -14.79 19.34
C LEU A 537 18.73 -13.39 19.87
N VAL A 538 17.73 -12.74 20.49
CA VAL A 538 17.90 -11.42 21.12
C VAL A 538 18.97 -11.46 22.22
N GLU A 539 18.96 -12.50 23.06
CA GLU A 539 19.98 -12.70 24.09
C GLU A 539 21.37 -12.86 23.48
N ARG A 540 21.51 -13.70 22.45
CA ARG A 540 22.79 -13.91 21.73
C ARG A 540 23.31 -12.62 21.09
N TRP A 541 22.48 -11.86 20.38
CA TRP A 541 22.91 -10.61 19.76
C TRP A 541 23.35 -9.57 20.79
N THR A 542 22.71 -9.56 21.96
CA THR A 542 23.08 -8.68 23.07
C THR A 542 24.46 -9.06 23.65
N ASN A 543 24.75 -10.35 23.78
CA ASN A 543 25.97 -10.86 24.38
C ASN A 543 27.17 -10.86 23.40
N ASP A 544 26.95 -11.42 22.22
CA ASP A 544 27.99 -11.79 21.26
C ASP A 544 28.16 -10.75 20.14
N GLY A 545 27.09 -9.99 19.84
CA GLY A 545 27.05 -9.01 18.75
C GLY A 545 26.28 -9.50 17.52
N LEU A 546 25.99 -8.57 16.60
CA LEU A 546 25.23 -8.85 15.38
C LEU A 546 26.13 -9.56 14.35
N PRO A 547 25.78 -10.76 13.89
CA PRO A 547 26.54 -11.44 12.86
C PRO A 547 26.50 -10.75 11.50
N GLY A 548 27.64 -10.74 10.82
CA GLY A 548 27.74 -10.30 9.43
C GLY A 548 28.96 -10.86 8.71
N THR A 549 28.99 -10.64 7.40
CA THR A 549 30.06 -11.05 6.51
C THR A 549 30.72 -9.81 5.91
N LEU A 550 32.06 -9.78 5.85
CA LEU A 550 32.76 -8.79 5.06
C LEU A 550 32.50 -9.02 3.57
N VAL A 551 31.85 -8.07 2.90
CA VAL A 551 31.51 -8.19 1.48
C VAL A 551 32.37 -7.30 0.58
N PHE A 552 32.97 -6.25 1.12
CA PHE A 552 33.82 -5.36 0.35
C PHE A 552 34.88 -4.65 1.20
N GLN A 553 36.07 -4.47 0.63
CA GLN A 553 37.15 -3.66 1.19
C GLN A 553 37.50 -2.56 0.19
N HIS A 554 37.52 -1.30 0.67
CA HIS A 554 37.86 -0.16 -0.16
C HIS A 554 39.37 0.04 -0.27
N GLU A 555 39.79 0.96 -1.14
CA GLU A 555 41.20 1.36 -1.29
C GLU A 555 41.76 2.03 -0.05
N ASP A 556 40.90 2.77 0.65
CA ASP A 556 41.15 3.14 2.04
C ASP A 556 41.01 1.86 2.87
N PRO A 557 42.10 1.29 3.39
CA PRO A 557 42.07 0.02 4.13
C PRO A 557 41.29 0.14 5.45
N GLN A 558 40.99 1.36 5.90
CA GLN A 558 40.14 1.62 7.04
C GLN A 558 38.65 1.68 6.69
N ARG A 559 38.27 1.53 5.42
CA ARG A 559 36.86 1.48 5.00
C ARG A 559 36.46 0.09 4.52
N ILE A 560 35.40 -0.43 5.11
CA ILE A 560 34.89 -1.79 4.84
C ILE A 560 33.37 -1.79 4.78
N GLU A 561 32.80 -2.70 3.98
CA GLU A 561 31.35 -2.94 3.94
C GLU A 561 31.03 -4.33 4.49
N LEU A 562 30.17 -4.36 5.51
CA LEU A 562 29.64 -5.59 6.09
C LEU A 562 28.22 -5.83 5.62
N MET A 563 27.88 -7.08 5.30
CA MET A 563 26.51 -7.54 5.14
C MET A 563 26.08 -8.22 6.43
N LEU A 564 25.11 -7.66 7.13
CA LEU A 564 24.54 -8.27 8.33
C LEU A 564 23.64 -9.45 7.93
N ASP A 565 23.66 -10.52 8.73
CA ASP A 565 22.78 -11.66 8.53
C ASP A 565 21.34 -11.24 8.73
N HIS A 566 20.42 -11.92 8.05
CA HIS A 566 19.01 -11.57 8.05
C HIS A 566 18.42 -11.53 9.46
N GLU A 567 18.83 -12.48 10.30
CA GLU A 567 18.40 -12.56 11.70
C GLU A 567 18.68 -11.24 12.45
N SER A 568 19.82 -10.61 12.17
CA SER A 568 20.33 -9.45 12.90
C SER A 568 19.91 -8.11 12.29
N MET A 569 19.23 -8.13 11.14
CA MET A 569 18.85 -6.92 10.40
C MET A 569 17.93 -5.99 11.18
N LEU A 570 17.04 -6.55 12.00
CA LEU A 570 16.13 -5.81 12.88
C LEU A 570 16.90 -4.86 13.80
N TRP A 571 18.04 -5.31 14.32
CA TRP A 571 18.92 -4.53 15.18
C TRP A 571 19.89 -3.67 14.38
N GLY A 572 20.40 -4.19 13.26
CA GLY A 572 21.24 -3.43 12.34
C GLY A 572 20.57 -2.16 11.81
N ARG A 573 19.24 -2.15 11.67
CA ARG A 573 18.45 -0.98 11.26
C ARG A 573 18.33 0.12 12.32
N ALA A 574 18.66 -0.18 13.59
CA ALA A 574 18.72 0.83 14.64
C ALA A 574 20.03 1.64 14.62
N LEU A 575 21.05 1.18 13.89
CA LEU A 575 22.33 1.86 13.72
C LEU A 575 22.15 3.21 13.02
N ARG A 576 22.92 4.21 13.44
CA ARG A 576 22.97 5.55 12.87
C ARG A 576 24.39 5.90 12.47
N GLY A 577 24.53 6.78 11.47
CA GLY A 577 25.82 7.35 11.13
C GLY A 577 26.45 8.02 12.36
N GLY A 578 27.69 7.65 12.68
CA GLY A 578 28.42 8.11 13.87
C GLY A 578 28.41 7.14 15.05
N ASP A 579 27.60 6.07 15.02
CA ASP A 579 27.61 5.07 16.09
C ASP A 579 28.95 4.32 16.13
N THR A 580 29.54 4.21 17.32
CA THR A 580 30.76 3.42 17.56
C THR A 580 30.39 1.98 17.88
N LEU A 581 31.09 1.04 17.24
CA LEU A 581 30.88 -0.39 17.36
C LEU A 581 32.22 -1.13 17.46
N THR A 582 32.17 -2.30 18.08
CA THR A 582 33.31 -3.22 18.17
C THR A 582 33.08 -4.38 17.20
N LEU A 583 33.99 -4.55 16.25
CA LEU A 583 34.02 -5.70 15.35
C LEU A 583 34.86 -6.80 15.99
N THR A 584 34.28 -7.97 16.20
CA THR A 584 34.99 -9.15 16.72
C THR A 584 35.14 -10.18 15.62
N LEU A 585 36.38 -10.62 15.41
CA LEU A 585 36.78 -11.64 14.44
C LEU A 585 36.76 -13.04 15.06
N ALA A 586 36.84 -14.06 14.21
CA ALA A 586 36.82 -15.47 14.62
C ALA A 586 37.97 -15.86 15.58
N ASP A 587 39.06 -15.10 15.62
CA ASP A 587 40.20 -15.26 16.53
C ASP A 587 40.10 -14.41 17.81
N ASN A 588 38.92 -13.86 18.10
CA ASN A 588 38.64 -12.90 19.18
C ASN A 588 39.44 -11.58 19.10
N MET A 589 40.02 -11.24 17.94
CA MET A 589 40.54 -9.90 17.73
C MET A 589 39.38 -8.91 17.61
N SER A 590 39.49 -7.80 18.35
CA SER A 590 38.48 -6.74 18.35
C SER A 590 39.03 -5.44 17.78
N VAL A 591 38.24 -4.82 16.92
CA VAL A 591 38.58 -3.56 16.26
C VAL A 591 37.44 -2.57 16.44
N ILE A 592 37.77 -1.32 16.80
CA ILE A 592 36.78 -0.24 16.91
C ILE A 592 36.51 0.33 15.52
N ALA A 593 35.23 0.47 15.19
CA ALA A 593 34.79 1.10 13.97
C ALA A 593 33.58 2.01 14.22
N VAL A 594 33.36 2.93 13.29
CA VAL A 594 32.28 3.91 13.31
C VAL A 594 31.40 3.70 12.09
N VAL A 595 30.09 3.67 12.30
CA VAL A 595 29.10 3.61 11.20
C VAL A 595 29.22 4.88 10.36
N ARG A 596 29.54 4.72 9.08
CA ARG A 596 29.53 5.82 8.11
C ARG A 596 28.22 5.89 7.37
N GLN A 597 27.74 4.75 6.90
CA GLN A 597 26.52 4.67 6.13
C GLN A 597 25.84 3.33 6.41
N LEU A 598 24.53 3.38 6.55
CA LEU A 598 23.67 2.21 6.60
C LEU A 598 22.90 2.14 5.29
N ARG A 599 22.93 0.99 4.62
CA ARG A 599 22.16 0.72 3.39
C ARG A 599 21.23 -0.45 3.66
N PRO A 600 20.02 -0.20 4.19
CA PRO A 600 19.02 -1.24 4.31
C PRO A 600 18.45 -1.55 2.92
N TRP A 601 18.57 -2.79 2.47
CA TRP A 601 17.90 -3.39 1.32
C TRP A 601 16.79 -4.32 1.87
N ARG A 602 15.64 -4.44 1.21
CA ARG A 602 14.45 -5.21 1.66
C ARG A 602 14.79 -6.37 2.62
N GLU A 603 15.68 -7.26 2.17
CA GLU A 603 16.06 -8.52 2.82
C GLU A 603 17.55 -8.56 3.24
N ARG A 604 18.25 -7.41 3.25
CA ARG A 604 19.68 -7.33 3.56
C ARG A 604 20.03 -6.01 4.25
N THR A 605 20.93 -5.97 5.22
CA THR A 605 21.42 -4.71 5.79
C THR A 605 22.92 -4.61 5.58
N GLN A 606 23.34 -3.73 4.67
CA GLN A 606 24.74 -3.44 4.46
C GLN A 606 25.16 -2.24 5.32
N VAL A 607 26.31 -2.34 5.98
CA VAL A 607 26.88 -1.28 6.82
C VAL A 607 28.26 -0.92 6.29
N LEU A 608 28.45 0.33 5.89
CA LEU A 608 29.76 0.90 5.60
C LEU A 608 30.35 1.42 6.91
N LEU A 609 31.54 0.93 7.24
CA LEU A 609 32.25 1.24 8.47
C LEU A 609 33.57 1.93 8.17
N GLN A 610 33.94 2.88 9.04
CA GLN A 610 35.29 3.40 9.15
C GLN A 610 35.95 2.82 10.40
N VAL A 611 37.04 2.11 10.19
CA VAL A 611 37.85 1.51 11.23
C VAL A 611 38.80 2.56 11.80
N GLU A 612 38.92 2.65 13.11
CA GLU A 612 39.75 3.66 13.78
C GLU A 612 41.24 3.29 13.87
N SER A 613 41.56 2.01 13.71
CA SER A 613 42.93 1.45 13.79
C SER A 613 43.32 0.71 12.51
N GLU A 614 44.58 0.34 12.35
CA GLU A 614 44.98 -0.51 11.23
C GLU A 614 44.25 -1.86 11.32
N MET A 615 43.69 -2.28 10.19
CA MET A 615 43.02 -3.57 10.10
C MET A 615 44.01 -4.72 10.29
N PRO A 616 43.62 -5.80 11.00
CA PRO A 616 44.46 -6.99 11.11
C PRO A 616 44.83 -7.54 9.73
N PRO A 617 46.07 -8.02 9.53
CA PRO A 617 46.54 -8.49 8.23
C PRO A 617 45.76 -9.70 7.68
N ASP A 618 45.04 -10.42 8.54
CA ASP A 618 44.23 -11.58 8.17
C ASP A 618 42.76 -11.26 7.87
N PHE A 619 42.39 -9.97 7.83
CA PHE A 619 41.02 -9.56 7.51
C PHE A 619 40.71 -9.71 6.02
N ARG A 620 39.77 -10.59 5.64
CA ARG A 620 39.50 -10.98 4.23
C ARG A 620 38.02 -10.94 3.85
N ILE A 621 37.74 -10.65 2.57
CA ILE A 621 36.38 -10.71 2.02
C ILE A 621 35.84 -12.14 2.18
N GLY A 622 34.58 -12.27 2.59
CA GLY A 622 33.93 -13.53 2.95
C GLY A 622 34.10 -13.92 4.42
N GLN A 623 34.96 -13.22 5.18
CA GLN A 623 35.16 -13.52 6.60
C GLN A 623 33.95 -13.10 7.45
N ARG A 624 33.65 -13.92 8.45
CA ARG A 624 32.61 -13.70 9.45
C ARG A 624 33.08 -12.76 10.54
N VAL A 625 32.21 -11.83 10.92
CA VAL A 625 32.44 -10.84 11.97
C VAL A 625 31.21 -10.68 12.84
N LEU A 626 31.40 -10.38 14.11
CA LEU A 626 30.34 -9.98 15.04
C LEU A 626 30.44 -8.48 15.29
N VAL A 627 29.32 -7.77 15.14
CA VAL A 627 29.21 -6.33 15.32
C VAL A 627 28.57 -6.05 16.68
N LYS A 628 29.38 -5.75 17.69
CA LYS A 628 28.91 -5.46 19.04
C LYS A 628 28.66 -3.96 19.23
N LEU A 629 27.45 -3.63 19.67
CA LEU A 629 27.02 -2.26 19.94
C LEU A 629 27.62 -1.77 21.26
N SER A 630 28.13 -0.54 21.28
CA SER A 630 28.65 0.09 22.49
C SER A 630 27.55 0.41 23.51
N THR A 631 26.32 0.60 23.04
CA THR A 631 25.12 0.82 23.85
C THR A 631 23.93 0.09 23.23
N VAL A 632 23.23 -0.74 24.01
CA VAL A 632 22.00 -1.43 23.57
C VAL A 632 20.85 -0.42 23.45
N PRO A 633 20.16 -0.29 22.31
CA PRO A 633 19.05 0.63 22.15
C PRO A 633 17.90 0.30 23.13
N THR A 634 17.46 1.28 23.92
CA THR A 634 16.52 1.07 25.05
C THR A 634 15.06 0.87 24.65
N ARG A 635 14.71 0.92 23.36
CA ARG A 635 13.31 1.04 22.94
C ARG A 635 13.01 0.33 21.64
N ILE A 636 13.09 -0.99 21.68
CA ILE A 636 12.73 -1.85 20.57
C ILE A 636 12.08 -3.12 21.14
N ALA A 637 10.75 -3.19 21.15
CA ALA A 637 10.07 -4.47 21.33
C ALA A 637 10.15 -5.23 20.00
N PRO A 638 10.33 -6.56 19.98
CA PRO A 638 10.39 -7.34 18.74
C PRO A 638 9.18 -7.11 17.80
N ARG A 639 8.02 -6.73 18.36
CA ARG A 639 6.78 -6.41 17.63
C ARG A 639 6.67 -4.95 17.15
N ASP A 640 7.54 -4.05 17.63
CA ASP A 640 7.45 -2.60 17.37
C ASP A 640 8.58 -2.09 16.44
N LEU A 641 9.18 -2.98 15.64
CA LEU A 641 10.28 -2.60 14.75
C LEU A 641 9.89 -2.26 13.32
N PRO A 642 10.48 -1.19 12.75
CA PRO A 642 10.31 -0.87 11.35
C PRO A 642 10.92 -1.93 10.43
N GLY A 643 10.05 -2.54 9.62
CA GLY A 643 10.44 -3.02 8.30
C GLY A 643 10.43 -4.53 8.09
N ILE A 644 9.67 -5.28 8.89
CA ILE A 644 8.93 -6.41 8.29
C ILE A 644 7.56 -5.89 7.81
N ASP A 645 6.95 -4.91 8.53
CA ASP A 645 5.62 -4.35 8.21
C ASP A 645 5.58 -2.83 8.02
N GLN A 646 6.69 -2.16 7.66
CA GLN A 646 6.69 -0.72 7.37
C GLN A 646 7.11 -0.41 5.94
N SER A 647 6.28 0.40 5.27
CA SER A 647 6.47 0.93 3.92
C SER A 647 7.68 1.87 3.87
N ARG A 648 8.61 1.63 2.94
CA ARG A 648 9.71 2.56 2.61
C ARG A 648 9.19 3.69 1.74
N THR A 649 9.70 4.90 1.95
CA THR A 649 9.36 6.07 1.13
C THR A 649 9.84 5.89 -0.32
N SER A 650 9.28 6.64 -1.28
CA SER A 650 9.73 6.56 -2.68
C SER A 650 11.20 6.95 -2.88
N ALA A 651 11.75 7.84 -2.07
CA ALA A 651 13.17 8.22 -2.16
C ALA A 651 14.09 7.03 -1.84
N GLU A 652 13.77 6.25 -0.81
CA GLU A 652 14.53 5.06 -0.42
C GLU A 652 14.38 3.91 -1.42
N ARG A 653 13.25 3.86 -2.16
CA ARG A 653 13.02 2.91 -3.26
C ARG A 653 13.73 3.33 -4.56
N MET A 654 13.90 4.62 -4.80
CA MET A 654 14.65 5.16 -5.95
C MET A 654 16.15 4.99 -5.78
N ASP A 655 16.68 5.27 -4.58
CA ASP A 655 18.10 5.07 -4.26
C ASP A 655 18.49 3.59 -4.38
N TRP A 656 17.58 2.72 -3.92
CA TRP A 656 17.62 1.28 -4.16
C TRP A 656 17.69 0.94 -5.65
N LEU A 657 16.71 1.37 -6.45
CA LEU A 657 16.62 1.07 -7.89
C LEU A 657 17.87 1.56 -8.67
N MET A 658 18.37 2.74 -8.36
CA MET A 658 19.56 3.30 -9.01
C MET A 658 20.82 2.46 -8.73
N SER A 659 20.95 1.90 -7.52
CA SER A 659 22.07 1.03 -7.16
C SER A 659 22.05 -0.36 -7.83
N VAL A 660 20.89 -0.82 -8.32
CA VAL A 660 20.73 -2.12 -9.00
C VAL A 660 20.82 -2.01 -10.53
N ILE A 661 20.50 -0.85 -11.10
CA ILE A 661 20.51 -0.62 -12.55
C ILE A 661 21.83 0.00 -13.03
N TYR A 662 22.47 0.84 -12.22
CA TYR A 662 23.72 1.50 -12.59
C TYR A 662 24.92 0.78 -11.98
N CYS A 663 25.86 0.38 -12.84
CA CYS A 663 27.18 0.00 -12.39
C CYS A 663 27.87 1.24 -11.79
N THR A 664 28.06 1.26 -10.48
CA THR A 664 28.72 2.37 -9.78
C THR A 664 30.23 2.35 -9.96
N CYS A 665 30.77 1.61 -10.96
CA CYS A 665 32.20 1.47 -11.26
C CYS A 665 32.87 2.73 -11.84
N GLY A 666 32.12 3.81 -12.10
CA GLY A 666 32.63 5.17 -12.35
C GLY A 666 33.56 5.36 -13.55
N MET A 667 33.67 4.37 -14.45
CA MET A 667 34.42 4.54 -15.70
C MET A 667 33.54 5.26 -16.74
N HIS A 668 33.56 6.59 -16.68
CA HIS A 668 33.04 7.42 -17.75
C HIS A 668 33.95 7.28 -18.98
N ASP A 669 33.33 7.03 -20.14
CA ASP A 669 33.87 7.13 -21.51
C ASP A 669 34.28 5.84 -22.25
N MET A 670 34.31 4.64 -21.63
CA MET A 670 34.56 3.38 -22.37
C MET A 670 33.61 2.21 -22.06
N CYS A 671 32.54 2.42 -21.29
CA CYS A 671 31.56 1.37 -20.98
C CYS A 671 30.41 1.36 -22.00
N ALA A 672 30.14 0.21 -22.62
CA ALA A 672 29.05 0.05 -23.59
C ALA A 672 27.68 -0.34 -22.96
N GLY A 673 27.50 -0.23 -21.65
CA GLY A 673 26.27 -0.69 -20.98
C GLY A 673 25.50 0.43 -20.27
N HIS A 674 24.64 1.15 -21.00
CA HIS A 674 23.63 2.02 -20.39
C HIS A 674 22.29 1.32 -20.12
N PHE A 675 22.13 0.06 -20.55
CA PHE A 675 20.97 -0.76 -20.26
C PHE A 675 21.41 -2.22 -20.29
N TYR A 676 21.44 -2.92 -19.16
CA TYR A 676 21.09 -4.35 -18.99
C TYR A 676 21.34 -4.81 -17.55
N THR A 677 20.46 -5.69 -17.07
CA THR A 677 20.53 -6.46 -15.82
C THR A 677 21.79 -7.33 -15.75
N LEU A 678 22.24 -7.63 -14.53
CA LEU A 678 23.45 -8.38 -14.11
C LEU A 678 23.80 -9.71 -14.84
N ALA A 679 23.05 -10.15 -15.84
CA ALA A 679 23.26 -11.41 -16.57
C ALA A 679 24.17 -11.31 -17.81
N ALA A 680 24.79 -10.15 -18.10
CA ALA A 680 25.53 -9.93 -19.35
C ALA A 680 27.02 -9.54 -19.19
N CYS A 681 27.63 -9.74 -18.01
CA CYS A 681 29.09 -9.75 -17.89
C CYS A 681 29.62 -11.13 -18.32
N ASP A 682 29.91 -11.28 -19.60
CA ASP A 682 30.58 -12.48 -20.12
C ASP A 682 31.99 -12.63 -19.52
N ALA A 683 32.19 -13.68 -18.72
CA ALA A 683 33.46 -14.08 -18.13
C ALA A 683 34.37 -14.86 -19.12
N ALA A 684 34.04 -14.93 -20.41
CA ALA A 684 34.87 -15.59 -21.44
C ALA A 684 36.00 -14.71 -22.02
N GLY A 685 36.35 -13.60 -21.37
CA GLY A 685 37.62 -12.89 -21.62
C GLY A 685 37.74 -12.18 -22.97
N LYS A 686 36.63 -11.79 -23.61
CA LYS A 686 36.66 -11.10 -24.93
C LYS A 686 35.84 -9.81 -25.04
N THR A 687 35.71 -9.04 -23.96
CA THR A 687 35.23 -7.64 -23.98
C THR A 687 35.95 -6.77 -22.93
N PRO A 688 36.01 -5.44 -23.12
CA PRO A 688 37.20 -4.62 -22.82
C PRO A 688 37.38 -4.17 -21.36
N CYS A 689 36.58 -4.63 -20.39
CA CYS A 689 36.59 -4.03 -19.04
C CYS A 689 37.75 -4.46 -18.12
N GLY A 690 38.57 -5.46 -18.47
CA GLY A 690 39.94 -5.64 -17.94
C GLY A 690 40.13 -5.52 -16.42
N LEU A 691 39.16 -5.98 -15.61
CA LEU A 691 39.10 -5.78 -14.15
C LEU A 691 40.01 -6.72 -13.36
N ALA A 692 41.28 -6.82 -13.75
CA ALA A 692 42.33 -7.37 -12.89
C ALA A 692 43.30 -6.29 -12.36
N LYS A 693 43.16 -5.00 -12.74
CA LYS A 693 44.28 -4.05 -12.56
C LYS A 693 44.02 -2.61 -12.14
N ARG A 694 42.81 -2.10 -11.85
CA ARG A 694 42.71 -0.68 -11.45
C ARG A 694 41.76 -0.35 -10.32
N THR A 695 42.35 0.40 -9.40
CA THR A 695 41.82 1.23 -8.33
C THR A 695 40.95 2.39 -8.87
N ARG A 696 39.80 2.66 -8.22
CA ARG A 696 38.95 3.85 -8.29
C ARG A 696 39.40 4.92 -7.28
N THR A 697 40.08 5.93 -7.78
CA THR A 697 40.19 7.25 -7.13
C THR A 697 38.93 8.09 -7.36
N GLU A 698 38.43 8.63 -6.24
CA GLU A 698 37.31 9.56 -6.00
C GLU A 698 35.89 9.11 -6.38
#